data_AF-A0A7X7Z201-F1
#
_entry.id   AF-A0A7X7Z201-F1
#
_cell.length_a   1.000
_cell.length_b   1.000
_cell.length_c   1.000
_cell.angle_alpha   90.00
_cell.angle_beta   90.00
_cell.angle_gamma   90.00
#
_symmetry.space_group_name_H-M   'P 1'
#
loop_
_entity.id
_entity.type
_entity.pdbx_description
1 polymer ?
#
loop_
_entity_poly.entity_id
_entity_poly.type
_entity_poly.pdbx_seq_one_letter_code
_entity_poly.pdbx_strand_id
1 'polypeptide(L)'
;MYDYRISYLGDIAQFHVRELLLSLAAQRETGALLIRQERIVKKIFFRQGRIAGIESNLARDSFWRFLHDRKLATLAQLRAGVDHLDDDKGARNLIERAVNWCGLSGDEAASFFRQWITTCLTDLVRWQVGSYVFLFDEEMPGYLHGCGELPDIGLILVEILRQAMPLSYLRNQYRTRLEEVPRVGNQADSLVADLSFDATEKEVLQAVAQGRTVRQILLGSGKTTARGLKALLVLETVGAIYFPPHTNAKPGRQPDRAVELGVDGMALIQRLREKGATVLKQPPFEMLGISRLFDEEELRRGYYIIAQNFHNKAYENLLPPELRELSRQIFDKSSQIFEALVVWEKRRRADGFASFRQLETEFFHYDHAADIKAEILYLEGRRTLADEPSTAAKELLQEAVSLAKHQSEYRFWFAWLTQRQNPQPDQVRFQMAEMRKILEDDPTNLEAKREYLAVLEAQGKTDDAFTLVGQLLAWLPDDVELRSARRRLYPSLTADKLAAVETDKQQVLEEGDRLKKTLEEMEKSTYFEMLGVSKQATGETIRRRYFELAKQYHPDLYKNTHLLDTAEKIFVLINEAYETLSSEQKRANYENNLKLLENQKQQIELERKVAEERMVQKAKSFLQAGNWNSAGELLEEMIRDGKDNNPIILPYYAWALFNRDYRDNPGILAKVEKLLQTAVERDARLAESYLVWGRINRRMNKLARAKAYYDKALELEPDHIEALREIRLLTQRYNEDSSSSGVGETSTGEEKSKKGILGSLFGRRK
;
A
#
# COMPACT_ATOMS: atom_id res chain seq x y z
N MET A 1 0.61 -33.18 20.87
CA MET A 1 -0.61 -33.14 20.03
C MET A 1 -0.89 -31.67 19.83
N TYR A 2 -0.70 -31.13 18.63
CA TYR A 2 -0.80 -29.69 18.40
C TYR A 2 -2.26 -29.32 18.11
N ASP A 3 -2.77 -28.36 18.87
CA ASP A 3 -4.17 -27.96 18.86
C ASP A 3 -4.39 -26.93 17.74
N TYR A 4 -4.76 -27.40 16.56
CA TYR A 4 -4.94 -26.56 15.37
C TYR A 4 -6.23 -25.74 15.48
N ARG A 5 -6.17 -24.59 16.16
CA ARG A 5 -7.25 -23.60 16.16
C ARG A 5 -7.53 -23.13 14.74
N ILE A 6 -8.69 -23.53 14.21
CA ILE A 6 -9.17 -23.19 12.88
C ILE A 6 -9.28 -21.66 12.79
N SER A 7 -8.77 -21.06 11.71
CA SER A 7 -8.81 -19.62 11.47
C SER A 7 -9.71 -19.30 10.28
N TYR A 8 -10.42 -18.16 10.30
CA TYR A 8 -11.02 -17.63 9.07
C TYR A 8 -9.93 -16.98 8.22
N LEU A 9 -9.81 -17.36 6.95
CA LEU A 9 -8.92 -16.78 5.95
C LEU A 9 -9.74 -16.41 4.71
N GLY A 10 -9.47 -15.26 4.10
CA GLY A 10 -10.11 -14.86 2.85
C GLY A 10 -9.56 -13.56 2.27
N ASP A 11 -10.11 -13.17 1.12
CA ASP A 11 -9.78 -11.92 0.43
C ASP A 11 -10.83 -10.84 0.69
N ILE A 12 -10.38 -9.59 0.87
CA ILE A 12 -11.24 -8.41 1.05
C ILE A 12 -12.14 -8.15 -0.17
N ALA A 13 -11.73 -8.64 -1.35
CA ALA A 13 -12.51 -8.59 -2.58
C ALA A 13 -13.73 -9.54 -2.58
N GLN A 14 -13.74 -10.54 -1.70
CA GLN A 14 -14.83 -11.51 -1.55
C GLN A 14 -15.73 -11.20 -0.34
N PHE A 15 -15.16 -10.57 0.70
CA PHE A 15 -15.87 -10.16 1.92
C PHE A 15 -15.27 -8.86 2.44
N HIS A 16 -16.01 -7.75 2.34
CA HIS A 16 -15.43 -6.44 2.61
C HIS A 16 -15.17 -6.23 4.10
N VAL A 17 -14.19 -5.40 4.45
CA VAL A 17 -13.81 -5.10 5.84
C VAL A 17 -15.03 -4.71 6.71
N ARG A 18 -15.98 -3.92 6.17
CA ARG A 18 -17.21 -3.54 6.87
C ARG A 18 -18.09 -4.74 7.28
N GLU A 19 -18.25 -5.72 6.40
CA GLU A 19 -19.03 -6.94 6.64
C GLU A 19 -18.31 -7.85 7.63
N LEU A 20 -16.98 -7.92 7.53
CA LEU A 20 -16.13 -8.69 8.44
C LEU A 20 -16.15 -8.13 9.87
N LEU A 21 -16.01 -6.81 10.05
CA LEU A 21 -16.13 -6.16 11.36
C LEU A 21 -17.51 -6.41 12.00
N LEU A 22 -18.60 -6.33 11.23
CA LEU A 22 -19.96 -6.58 11.72
C LEU A 22 -20.27 -8.06 11.96
N SER A 23 -19.71 -8.97 11.15
CA SER A 23 -19.87 -10.41 11.36
C SER A 23 -19.23 -10.84 12.69
N LEU A 24 -18.01 -10.37 12.98
CA LEU A 24 -17.34 -10.61 14.27
C LEU A 24 -18.09 -9.95 15.44
N ALA A 25 -18.71 -8.78 15.21
CA ALA A 25 -19.56 -8.13 16.20
C ALA A 25 -20.80 -8.96 16.55
N ALA A 26 -21.53 -9.42 15.53
CA ALA A 26 -22.77 -10.18 15.67
C ALA A 26 -22.55 -11.57 16.28
N GLN A 27 -21.45 -12.24 15.90
CA GLN A 27 -21.03 -13.54 16.46
C GLN A 27 -20.41 -13.42 17.86
N ARG A 28 -20.13 -12.18 18.32
CA ARG A 28 -19.47 -11.86 19.60
C ARG A 28 -18.07 -12.46 19.76
N GLU A 29 -17.33 -12.53 18.66
CA GLU A 29 -16.03 -13.18 18.61
C GLU A 29 -14.97 -12.50 19.50
N THR A 30 -13.98 -13.28 19.90
CA THR A 30 -12.84 -12.85 20.73
C THR A 30 -11.54 -13.38 20.13
N GLY A 31 -10.53 -12.52 20.03
CA GLY A 31 -9.27 -12.81 19.33
C GLY A 31 -8.82 -11.62 18.49
N ALA A 32 -8.08 -11.87 17.40
CA ALA A 32 -7.50 -10.81 16.57
C ALA A 32 -7.75 -11.00 15.07
N LEU A 33 -8.20 -9.92 14.43
CA LEU A 33 -8.34 -9.81 12.99
C LEU A 33 -7.08 -9.14 12.40
N LEU A 34 -6.26 -9.92 11.70
CA LEU A 34 -5.12 -9.42 10.94
C LEU A 34 -5.58 -9.12 9.50
N ILE A 35 -5.39 -7.88 9.05
CA ILE A 35 -5.70 -7.45 7.67
C ILE A 35 -4.42 -6.89 7.04
N ARG A 36 -4.16 -7.31 5.79
CA ARG A 36 -2.96 -6.93 5.04
C ARG A 36 -3.29 -6.50 3.61
N GLN A 37 -2.72 -5.38 3.20
CA GLN A 37 -2.59 -4.96 1.81
C GLN A 37 -1.13 -4.57 1.57
N GLU A 38 -0.45 -5.30 0.67
CA GLU A 38 0.97 -5.11 0.34
C GLU A 38 1.91 -5.12 1.58
N ARG A 39 2.36 -3.92 1.99
CA ARG A 39 3.24 -3.63 3.14
C ARG A 39 2.47 -3.13 4.36
N ILE A 40 1.21 -2.72 4.23
CA ILE A 40 0.39 -2.23 5.34
C ILE A 40 -0.22 -3.44 6.06
N VAL A 41 -0.03 -3.49 7.38
CA VAL A 41 -0.58 -4.54 8.26
C VAL A 41 -1.27 -3.86 9.44
N LYS A 42 -2.53 -4.23 9.68
CA LYS A 42 -3.27 -3.84 10.89
C LYS A 42 -3.80 -5.09 11.60
N LYS A 43 -3.71 -5.13 12.92
CA LYS A 43 -4.25 -6.19 13.78
C LYS A 43 -5.27 -5.56 14.73
N ILE A 44 -6.53 -5.93 14.58
CA ILE A 44 -7.66 -5.39 15.35
C ILE A 44 -8.06 -6.45 16.37
N PHE A 45 -8.02 -6.11 17.65
CA PHE A 45 -8.35 -7.02 18.75
C PHE A 45 -9.84 -6.91 19.10
N PHE A 46 -10.48 -8.06 19.30
CA PHE A 46 -11.89 -8.20 19.62
C PHE A 46 -12.06 -8.86 20.99
N ARG A 47 -12.98 -8.31 21.78
CA ARG A 47 -13.45 -8.89 23.04
C ARG A 47 -14.97 -8.91 23.02
N GLN A 48 -15.57 -10.09 22.94
CA GLN A 48 -17.04 -10.28 22.89
C GLN A 48 -17.73 -9.48 21.75
N GLY A 49 -17.11 -9.41 20.58
CA GLY A 49 -17.60 -8.65 19.43
C GLY A 49 -17.42 -7.13 19.52
N ARG A 50 -16.63 -6.62 20.47
CA ARG A 50 -16.26 -5.20 20.58
C ARG A 50 -14.78 -4.99 20.28
N ILE A 51 -14.43 -3.89 19.61
CA ILE A 51 -13.02 -3.56 19.35
C ILE A 51 -12.36 -3.15 20.67
N ALA A 52 -11.37 -3.92 21.09
CA ALA A 52 -10.60 -3.72 22.31
C ALA A 52 -9.29 -2.94 22.07
N GLY A 53 -8.77 -2.93 20.84
CA GLY A 53 -7.61 -2.13 20.44
C GLY A 53 -7.16 -2.42 19.00
N ILE A 54 -6.20 -1.64 18.51
CA ILE A 54 -5.64 -1.76 17.15
C ILE A 54 -4.12 -1.60 17.21
N GLU A 55 -3.39 -2.56 16.62
CA GLU A 55 -1.99 -2.40 16.23
C GLU A 55 -1.91 -2.12 14.73
N SER A 56 -0.97 -1.25 14.32
CA SER A 56 -0.75 -0.87 12.93
C SER A 56 0.71 -0.51 12.71
N ASN A 57 1.27 -0.94 11.59
CA ASN A 57 2.64 -0.57 11.22
C ASN A 57 2.76 0.84 10.59
N LEU A 58 1.68 1.61 10.54
CA LEU A 58 1.68 3.00 10.10
C LEU A 58 1.89 3.95 11.30
N ALA A 59 2.97 4.72 11.30
CA ALA A 59 3.28 5.69 12.36
C ALA A 59 2.21 6.80 12.56
N ARG A 60 1.30 6.99 11.60
CA ARG A 60 0.14 7.91 11.72
C ARG A 60 -1.01 7.34 12.56
N ASP A 61 -1.06 6.02 12.74
CA ASP A 61 -2.07 5.30 13.51
C ASP A 61 -1.70 5.17 14.99
N SER A 62 -0.58 5.76 15.45
CA SER A 62 -0.17 5.73 16.87
C SER A 62 -1.09 6.58 17.75
N PHE A 63 -1.60 6.01 18.84
CA PHE A 63 -2.46 6.71 19.81
C PHE A 63 -1.74 7.90 20.47
N TRP A 64 -0.48 7.75 20.85
CA TRP A 64 0.31 8.83 21.44
C TRP A 64 0.52 9.99 20.47
N ARG A 65 0.68 9.68 19.17
CA ARG A 65 0.67 10.68 18.11
C ARG A 65 -0.69 11.36 17.97
N PHE A 66 -1.78 10.58 17.97
CA PHE A 66 -3.14 11.10 17.88
C PHE A 66 -3.50 12.10 19.00
N LEU A 67 -2.99 11.89 20.23
CA LEU A 67 -3.11 12.82 21.36
C LEU A 67 -2.19 14.04 21.22
N HIS A 68 -0.95 13.85 20.79
CA HIS A 68 0.01 14.94 20.55
C HIS A 68 -0.46 15.90 19.46
N ASP A 69 -0.98 15.37 18.35
CA ASP A 69 -1.46 16.17 17.21
C ASP A 69 -2.75 16.95 17.58
N ARG A 70 -3.41 16.58 18.68
CA ARG A 70 -4.50 17.35 19.35
C ARG A 70 -4.01 18.31 20.46
N LYS A 71 -2.69 18.39 20.71
CA LYS A 71 -2.04 19.16 21.79
C LYS A 71 -2.38 18.69 23.21
N LEU A 72 -2.84 17.44 23.36
CA LEU A 72 -3.18 16.83 24.66
C LEU A 72 -1.97 16.16 25.32
N ALA A 73 -1.04 15.64 24.52
CA ALA A 73 0.22 15.07 24.98
C ALA A 73 1.41 15.91 24.51
N THR A 74 2.41 16.10 25.38
CA THR A 74 3.68 16.75 25.00
C THR A 74 4.56 15.78 24.18
N LEU A 75 5.51 16.32 23.42
CA LEU A 75 6.46 15.51 22.65
C LEU A 75 7.33 14.58 23.53
N ALA A 76 7.57 14.96 24.80
CA ALA A 76 8.24 14.09 25.78
C ALA A 76 7.36 12.90 26.19
N GLN A 77 6.06 13.13 26.42
CA GLN A 77 5.09 12.07 26.72
C GLN A 77 4.80 11.19 25.51
N LEU A 78 4.88 11.72 24.29
CA LEU A 78 4.83 10.93 23.05
C LEU A 78 6.02 10.00 22.95
N ARG A 79 7.26 10.50 23.16
CA ARG A 79 8.47 9.67 23.18
C ARG A 79 8.33 8.56 24.22
N ALA A 80 8.13 8.90 25.49
CA ALA A 80 7.92 7.93 26.57
C ALA A 80 6.73 6.96 26.34
N GLY A 81 5.68 7.39 25.64
CA GLY A 81 4.53 6.56 25.29
C GLY A 81 4.84 5.50 24.24
N VAL A 82 5.76 5.80 23.31
CA VAL A 82 6.28 4.85 22.31
C VAL A 82 7.38 3.98 22.92
N ASP A 83 8.32 4.58 23.67
CA ASP A 83 9.47 3.89 24.28
C ASP A 83 9.04 2.85 25.34
N HIS A 84 7.85 2.99 25.94
CA HIS A 84 7.28 2.05 26.91
C HIS A 84 6.16 1.16 26.33
N LEU A 85 6.25 0.75 25.06
CA LEU A 85 5.41 -0.30 24.47
C LEU A 85 5.99 -1.71 24.67
N ASP A 86 7.32 -1.86 24.67
CA ASP A 86 8.01 -3.16 24.75
C ASP A 86 8.32 -3.64 26.18
N ASP A 87 7.99 -2.84 27.21
CA ASP A 87 8.45 -3.05 28.60
C ASP A 87 7.43 -3.84 29.44
N ASP A 88 7.53 -5.17 29.32
CA ASP A 88 6.60 -6.22 29.79
C ASP A 88 6.29 -6.21 31.31
N LYS A 89 6.97 -5.35 32.09
CA LYS A 89 6.82 -5.24 33.56
C LYS A 89 6.08 -3.97 34.00
N GLY A 90 5.52 -3.21 33.05
CA GLY A 90 4.87 -1.91 33.29
C GLY A 90 3.48 -1.75 32.66
N ALA A 91 2.70 -2.83 32.53
CA ALA A 91 1.41 -2.90 31.83
C ALA A 91 0.25 -2.14 32.52
N ARG A 92 0.41 -0.82 32.72
CA ARG A 92 -0.68 0.14 32.91
C ARG A 92 -1.35 0.45 31.58
N ASN A 93 -2.67 0.52 31.59
CA ASN A 93 -3.53 0.74 30.43
C ASN A 93 -3.12 1.99 29.64
N LEU A 94 -3.16 1.93 28.32
CA LEU A 94 -3.05 3.07 27.41
C LEU A 94 -4.01 4.23 27.78
N ILE A 95 -5.24 3.94 28.21
CA ILE A 95 -6.20 4.95 28.73
C ILE A 95 -5.78 5.45 30.13
N GLU A 96 -5.32 4.59 31.04
CA GLU A 96 -4.85 4.98 32.38
C GLU A 96 -3.60 5.87 32.29
N ARG A 97 -2.67 5.56 31.38
CA ARG A 97 -1.52 6.42 31.06
C ARG A 97 -1.98 7.75 30.45
N ALA A 98 -3.01 7.76 29.59
CA ALA A 98 -3.57 9.00 29.05
C ALA A 98 -4.20 9.89 30.14
N VAL A 99 -5.00 9.32 31.04
CA VAL A 99 -5.53 9.99 32.24
C VAL A 99 -4.39 10.57 33.09
N ASN A 100 -3.43 9.73 33.49
CA ASN A 100 -2.37 10.11 34.41
C ASN A 100 -1.32 11.09 33.83
N TRP A 101 -1.06 11.05 32.52
CA TRP A 101 -0.05 11.91 31.88
C TRP A 101 -0.64 13.15 31.23
N CYS A 102 -1.80 13.03 30.58
CA CYS A 102 -2.43 14.15 29.85
C CYS A 102 -3.45 14.91 30.71
N GLY A 103 -3.71 14.46 31.95
CA GLY A 103 -4.64 15.10 32.88
C GLY A 103 -6.12 14.94 32.52
N LEU A 104 -6.44 13.99 31.64
CA LEU A 104 -7.80 13.73 31.15
C LEU A 104 -8.63 13.03 32.22
N SER A 105 -9.94 13.29 32.25
CA SER A 105 -10.89 12.40 32.92
C SER A 105 -10.98 11.04 32.20
N GLY A 106 -11.50 10.02 32.88
CA GLY A 106 -11.71 8.69 32.30
C GLY A 106 -12.62 8.71 31.06
N ASP A 107 -13.66 9.54 31.09
CA ASP A 107 -14.64 9.68 30.01
C ASP A 107 -14.06 10.40 28.79
N GLU A 108 -13.24 11.45 29.00
CA GLU A 108 -12.49 12.10 27.93
C GLU A 108 -11.49 11.14 27.28
N ALA A 109 -10.73 10.38 28.09
CA ALA A 109 -9.75 9.42 27.59
C ALA A 109 -10.43 8.28 26.80
N ALA A 110 -11.60 7.79 27.24
CA ALA A 110 -12.42 6.85 26.49
C ALA A 110 -12.96 7.44 25.18
N SER A 111 -13.40 8.71 25.19
CA SER A 111 -13.84 9.43 23.99
C SER A 111 -12.72 9.58 22.95
N PHE A 112 -11.52 9.96 23.39
CA PHE A 112 -10.34 10.05 22.49
C PHE A 112 -9.89 8.67 21.99
N PHE A 113 -9.98 7.62 22.80
CA PHE A 113 -9.73 6.23 22.37
C PHE A 113 -10.70 5.79 21.26
N ARG A 114 -12.01 6.09 21.41
CA ARG A 114 -13.01 5.83 20.36
C ARG A 114 -12.69 6.61 19.07
N GLN A 115 -12.41 7.91 19.16
CA GLN A 115 -12.05 8.73 17.99
C GLN A 115 -10.77 8.23 17.28
N TRP A 116 -9.80 7.72 18.03
CA TRP A 116 -8.58 7.12 17.49
C TRP A 116 -8.88 5.83 16.72
N ILE A 117 -9.67 4.91 17.28
CA ILE A 117 -10.15 3.70 16.57
C ILE A 117 -10.88 4.10 15.28
N THR A 118 -11.81 5.05 15.33
CA THR A 118 -12.53 5.58 14.17
C THR A 118 -11.56 6.09 13.09
N THR A 119 -10.49 6.79 13.50
CA THR A 119 -9.44 7.28 12.58
C THR A 119 -8.67 6.12 11.93
N CYS A 120 -8.21 5.15 12.72
CA CYS A 120 -7.44 4.00 12.22
C CYS A 120 -8.22 3.11 11.24
N LEU A 121 -9.54 3.01 11.39
CA LEU A 121 -10.42 2.24 10.51
C LEU A 121 -10.88 3.01 9.27
N THR A 122 -10.78 4.35 9.26
CA THR A 122 -11.33 5.22 8.19
C THR A 122 -10.77 4.89 6.80
N ASP A 123 -9.47 4.59 6.69
CA ASP A 123 -8.89 4.14 5.42
C ASP A 123 -9.19 2.66 5.12
N LEU A 124 -9.27 1.83 6.17
CA LEU A 124 -9.36 0.38 6.08
C LEU A 124 -10.71 -0.09 5.52
N VAL A 125 -11.82 0.57 5.90
CA VAL A 125 -13.16 0.23 5.39
C VAL A 125 -13.33 0.51 3.89
N ARG A 126 -12.41 1.26 3.28
CA ARG A 126 -12.38 1.51 1.83
C ARG A 126 -11.64 0.43 1.03
N TRP A 127 -10.86 -0.43 1.68
CA TRP A 127 -10.02 -1.41 0.98
C TRP A 127 -10.88 -2.39 0.17
N GLN A 128 -10.50 -2.59 -1.09
CA GLN A 128 -11.18 -3.49 -2.03
C GLN A 128 -10.35 -4.75 -2.34
N VAL A 129 -9.05 -4.73 -2.00
CA VAL A 129 -8.09 -5.80 -2.29
C VAL A 129 -7.15 -5.94 -1.09
N GLY A 130 -6.79 -7.18 -0.76
CA GLY A 130 -5.97 -7.54 0.38
C GLY A 130 -6.48 -8.84 0.99
N SER A 131 -5.71 -9.40 1.92
CA SER A 131 -6.01 -10.66 2.62
C SER A 131 -6.34 -10.40 4.09
N TYR A 132 -7.27 -11.17 4.66
CA TYR A 132 -7.55 -11.16 6.09
C TYR A 132 -7.38 -12.55 6.72
N VAL A 133 -6.98 -12.57 7.99
CA VAL A 133 -6.99 -13.76 8.85
C VAL A 133 -7.59 -13.40 10.21
N PHE A 134 -8.59 -14.15 10.68
CA PHE A 134 -9.06 -14.07 12.07
C PHE A 134 -8.47 -15.21 12.89
N LEU A 135 -7.74 -14.85 13.94
CA LEU A 135 -7.17 -15.74 14.94
C LEU A 135 -8.06 -15.72 16.19
N PHE A 136 -8.75 -16.83 16.45
CA PHE A 136 -9.59 -17.00 17.64
C PHE A 136 -8.74 -17.09 18.90
N ASP A 137 -9.22 -16.47 19.99
CA ASP A 137 -8.58 -16.50 21.32
C ASP A 137 -7.11 -16.03 21.33
N GLU A 138 -6.72 -15.16 20.38
CA GLU A 138 -5.45 -14.44 20.41
C GLU A 138 -5.41 -13.53 21.65
N GLU A 139 -4.37 -13.68 22.48
CA GLU A 139 -4.19 -12.85 23.67
C GLU A 139 -3.95 -11.38 23.29
N MET A 140 -4.61 -10.47 24.02
CA MET A 140 -4.51 -9.04 23.79
C MET A 140 -3.31 -8.45 24.55
N PRO A 141 -2.46 -7.62 23.91
CA PRO A 141 -1.33 -6.94 24.54
C PRO A 141 -1.70 -6.24 25.85
N GLY A 142 -0.84 -6.39 26.87
CA GLY A 142 -1.11 -5.89 28.23
C GLY A 142 -1.41 -4.39 28.32
N TYR A 143 -0.83 -3.59 27.42
CA TYR A 143 -1.06 -2.14 27.35
C TYR A 143 -2.47 -1.75 26.85
N LEU A 144 -3.26 -2.68 26.30
CA LEU A 144 -4.65 -2.44 25.85
C LEU A 144 -5.72 -2.85 26.88
N HIS A 145 -5.34 -3.47 28.02
CA HIS A 145 -6.29 -3.85 29.06
C HIS A 145 -6.89 -2.64 29.78
N GLY A 146 -8.18 -2.67 30.10
CA GLY A 146 -8.79 -1.78 31.11
C GLY A 146 -9.70 -0.68 30.57
N CYS A 147 -9.98 -0.64 29.28
CA CYS A 147 -11.14 0.10 28.75
C CYS A 147 -12.43 -0.45 29.40
N GLY A 148 -13.27 0.43 29.93
CA GLY A 148 -14.56 0.10 30.56
C GLY A 148 -15.59 -0.36 29.52
N GLU A 149 -16.45 0.56 29.08
CA GLU A 149 -17.30 0.31 27.92
C GLU A 149 -16.45 0.34 26.63
N LEU A 150 -16.53 -0.73 25.83
CA LEU A 150 -15.85 -0.80 24.54
C LEU A 150 -16.74 -0.27 23.42
N PRO A 151 -16.18 0.51 22.48
CA PRO A 151 -16.96 1.24 21.50
C PRO A 151 -17.72 0.30 20.55
N ASP A 152 -18.93 0.72 20.19
CA ASP A 152 -19.80 -0.03 19.29
C ASP A 152 -19.31 0.04 17.84
N ILE A 153 -19.21 -1.13 17.19
CA ILE A 153 -18.71 -1.25 15.81
C ILE A 153 -19.69 -0.64 14.80
N GLY A 154 -21.00 -0.80 15.00
CA GLY A 154 -22.01 -0.15 14.18
C GLY A 154 -21.91 1.37 14.28
N LEU A 155 -21.79 1.90 15.50
CA LEU A 155 -21.66 3.35 15.73
C LEU A 155 -20.36 3.92 15.15
N ILE A 156 -19.24 3.20 15.21
CA ILE A 156 -17.99 3.60 14.54
C ILE A 156 -18.15 3.59 13.01
N LEU A 157 -18.72 2.53 12.43
CA LEU A 157 -18.91 2.41 10.98
C LEU A 157 -19.84 3.49 10.42
N VAL A 158 -20.95 3.80 11.11
CA VAL A 158 -21.84 4.90 10.77
C VAL A 158 -21.09 6.24 10.71
N GLU A 159 -20.26 6.53 11.71
CA GLU A 159 -19.46 7.78 11.74
C GLU A 159 -18.47 7.87 10.57
N ILE A 160 -17.73 6.79 10.29
CA ILE A 160 -16.77 6.74 9.19
C ILE A 160 -17.48 6.91 7.84
N LEU A 161 -18.55 6.17 7.58
CA LEU A 161 -19.29 6.23 6.32
C LEU A 161 -19.92 7.61 6.10
N ARG A 162 -20.47 8.23 7.16
CA ARG A 162 -20.97 9.62 7.12
C ARG A 162 -19.88 10.62 6.74
N GLN A 163 -18.66 10.48 7.25
CA GLN A 163 -17.59 11.45 7.00
C GLN A 163 -16.83 11.19 5.68
N ALA A 164 -16.52 9.94 5.33
CA ALA A 164 -15.23 9.67 4.67
C ALA A 164 -15.26 8.93 3.29
N MET A 165 -16.39 8.88 2.57
CA MET A 165 -16.54 8.11 1.32
C MET A 165 -16.46 8.96 0.01
N PRO A 166 -15.60 8.61 -0.97
CA PRO A 166 -15.53 9.27 -2.29
C PRO A 166 -16.74 9.00 -3.19
N LEU A 167 -17.08 9.95 -4.08
CA LEU A 167 -18.24 9.81 -4.98
C LEU A 167 -18.03 8.75 -6.09
N SER A 168 -16.82 8.55 -6.59
CA SER A 168 -16.50 7.49 -7.57
C SER A 168 -16.76 6.09 -6.99
N TYR A 169 -16.34 5.86 -5.75
CA TYR A 169 -16.64 4.64 -5.01
C TYR A 169 -18.15 4.43 -4.84
N LEU A 170 -18.87 5.46 -4.38
CA LEU A 170 -20.32 5.42 -4.20
C LEU A 170 -21.08 5.19 -5.52
N ARG A 171 -20.62 5.78 -6.63
CA ARG A 171 -21.14 5.51 -7.98
C ARG A 171 -20.95 4.03 -8.34
N ASN A 172 -19.75 3.46 -8.21
CA ASN A 172 -19.51 2.07 -8.59
C ASN A 172 -20.37 1.07 -7.78
N GLN A 173 -20.54 1.30 -6.48
CA GLN A 173 -21.35 0.46 -5.59
C GLN A 173 -22.84 0.38 -6.00
N TYR A 174 -23.40 1.44 -6.61
CA TYR A 174 -24.83 1.52 -6.96
C TYR A 174 -25.11 1.65 -8.46
N ARG A 175 -24.08 1.69 -9.32
CA ARG A 175 -24.19 1.86 -10.79
C ARG A 175 -25.17 0.89 -11.44
N THR A 176 -25.13 -0.37 -11.04
CA THR A 176 -25.98 -1.45 -11.53
C THR A 176 -27.27 -1.61 -10.73
N ARG A 177 -27.48 -0.79 -9.69
CA ARG A 177 -28.51 -1.00 -8.66
C ARG A 177 -29.57 0.09 -8.64
N LEU A 178 -29.56 1.00 -9.61
CA LEU A 178 -30.45 2.16 -9.65
C LEU A 178 -31.94 1.78 -9.66
N GLU A 179 -32.32 0.69 -10.33
CA GLU A 179 -33.71 0.22 -10.33
C GLU A 179 -34.00 -0.83 -9.24
N GLU A 180 -32.99 -1.24 -8.46
CA GLU A 180 -33.23 -2.14 -7.33
C GLU A 180 -34.07 -1.43 -6.27
N VAL A 181 -35.07 -2.15 -5.75
CA VAL A 181 -35.87 -1.73 -4.60
C VAL A 181 -35.25 -2.37 -3.34
N PRO A 182 -34.45 -1.63 -2.56
CA PRO A 182 -34.01 -2.10 -1.25
C PRO A 182 -35.21 -2.44 -0.36
N ARG A 183 -34.99 -3.27 0.65
CA ARG A 183 -35.99 -3.65 1.65
C ARG A 183 -35.50 -3.27 3.04
N VAL A 184 -36.42 -2.80 3.88
CA VAL A 184 -36.16 -2.54 5.30
C VAL A 184 -35.77 -3.86 5.98
N GLY A 185 -34.65 -3.86 6.71
CA GLY A 185 -34.18 -5.01 7.45
C GLY A 185 -34.94 -5.23 8.76
N ASN A 186 -35.04 -6.49 9.20
CA ASN A 186 -35.87 -6.89 10.34
C ASN A 186 -35.49 -6.26 11.70
N GLN A 187 -34.35 -5.56 11.79
CA GLN A 187 -33.88 -4.86 13.00
C GLN A 187 -33.89 -3.33 12.85
N ALA A 188 -34.35 -2.78 11.71
CA ALA A 188 -34.24 -1.37 11.39
C ALA A 188 -34.80 -0.43 12.47
N ASP A 189 -35.96 -0.75 13.06
CA ASP A 189 -36.58 0.10 14.09
C ASP A 189 -35.77 0.17 15.40
N SER A 190 -35.04 -0.90 15.76
CA SER A 190 -34.06 -0.85 16.88
C SER A 190 -32.87 0.01 16.48
N LEU A 191 -32.26 -0.29 15.32
CA LEU A 191 -31.07 0.42 14.81
C LEU A 191 -31.32 1.93 14.65
N VAL A 192 -32.54 2.36 14.28
CA VAL A 192 -32.96 3.77 14.21
C VAL A 192 -32.88 4.47 15.57
N ALA A 193 -33.24 3.77 16.65
CA ALA A 193 -33.13 4.28 18.02
C ALA A 193 -31.68 4.22 18.52
N ASP A 194 -31.02 3.08 18.35
CA ASP A 194 -29.70 2.77 18.92
C ASP A 194 -28.55 3.57 18.25
N LEU A 195 -28.60 3.74 16.92
CA LEU A 195 -27.51 4.37 16.14
C LEU A 195 -27.75 5.85 15.78
N SER A 196 -28.87 6.43 16.21
CA SER A 196 -29.21 7.85 15.97
C SER A 196 -29.04 8.28 14.50
N PHE A 197 -29.85 7.71 13.61
CA PHE A 197 -29.83 8.06 12.18
C PHE A 197 -30.18 9.53 11.93
N ASP A 198 -29.53 10.15 10.92
CA ASP A 198 -29.74 11.55 10.56
C ASP A 198 -31.03 11.77 9.73
N ALA A 199 -31.34 13.03 9.42
CA ALA A 199 -32.55 13.35 8.66
C ALA A 199 -32.56 12.73 7.24
N THR A 200 -31.42 12.70 6.55
CA THR A 200 -31.31 12.11 5.19
C THR A 200 -31.38 10.59 5.26
N GLU A 201 -30.75 9.96 6.26
CA GLU A 201 -30.85 8.52 6.49
C GLU A 201 -32.29 8.11 6.84
N LYS A 202 -33.02 8.91 7.64
CA LYS A 202 -34.45 8.69 7.95
C LYS A 202 -35.36 8.92 6.74
N GLU A 203 -35.13 9.98 5.95
CA GLU A 203 -35.82 10.22 4.67
C GLU A 203 -35.61 9.04 3.69
N VAL A 204 -34.37 8.55 3.57
CA VAL A 204 -34.03 7.38 2.74
C VAL A 204 -34.70 6.12 3.26
N LEU A 205 -34.61 5.82 4.55
CA LEU A 205 -35.24 4.62 5.14
C LEU A 205 -36.78 4.65 4.98
N GLN A 206 -37.40 5.83 5.11
CA GLN A 206 -38.84 6.01 4.83
C GLN A 206 -39.15 5.79 3.34
N ALA A 207 -38.30 6.23 2.42
CA ALA A 207 -38.44 5.96 0.99
C ALA A 207 -38.24 4.46 0.65
N VAL A 208 -37.34 3.76 1.35
CA VAL A 208 -37.20 2.29 1.27
C VAL A 208 -38.45 1.59 1.80
N ALA A 209 -39.03 2.04 2.91
CA ALA A 209 -40.29 1.52 3.44
C ALA A 209 -41.48 1.74 2.48
N GLN A 210 -41.45 2.83 1.71
CA GLN A 210 -42.40 3.10 0.61
C GLN A 210 -42.12 2.27 -0.66
N GLY A 211 -41.06 1.45 -0.69
CA GLY A 211 -40.71 0.61 -1.82
C GLY A 211 -40.16 1.36 -3.04
N ARG A 212 -39.58 2.55 -2.85
CA ARG A 212 -38.95 3.32 -3.93
C ARG A 212 -37.66 2.65 -4.43
N THR A 213 -37.37 2.75 -5.74
CA THR A 213 -36.07 2.33 -6.30
C THR A 213 -34.94 3.24 -5.85
N VAL A 214 -33.67 2.79 -5.93
CA VAL A 214 -32.51 3.66 -5.68
C VAL A 214 -32.56 4.94 -6.52
N ARG A 215 -32.97 4.89 -7.80
CA ARG A 215 -33.18 6.07 -8.68
C ARG A 215 -34.19 7.04 -8.05
N GLN A 216 -35.35 6.53 -7.63
CA GLN A 216 -36.42 7.33 -7.00
C GLN A 216 -36.04 7.89 -5.62
N ILE A 217 -35.22 7.16 -4.85
CA ILE A 217 -34.67 7.61 -3.57
C ILE A 217 -33.71 8.78 -3.78
N LEU A 218 -32.79 8.66 -4.74
CA LEU A 218 -31.81 9.71 -5.05
C LEU A 218 -32.51 10.97 -5.57
N LEU A 219 -33.37 10.83 -6.59
CA LEU A 219 -34.14 11.92 -7.18
C LEU A 219 -35.08 12.60 -6.17
N GLY A 220 -35.78 11.82 -5.34
CA GLY A 220 -36.80 12.32 -4.42
C GLY A 220 -36.27 12.91 -3.11
N SER A 221 -34.96 12.88 -2.86
CA SER A 221 -34.36 13.31 -1.58
C SER A 221 -34.21 14.83 -1.41
N GLY A 222 -34.23 15.58 -2.52
CA GLY A 222 -33.92 17.02 -2.53
C GLY A 222 -32.49 17.36 -2.07
N LYS A 223 -31.58 16.37 -2.03
CA LYS A 223 -30.16 16.56 -1.68
C LYS A 223 -29.29 16.28 -2.91
N THR A 224 -27.99 16.59 -2.82
CA THR A 224 -27.02 16.15 -3.84
C THR A 224 -26.86 14.62 -3.84
N THR A 225 -26.65 14.03 -5.01
CA THR A 225 -26.53 12.57 -5.23
C THR A 225 -25.54 11.91 -4.27
N ALA A 226 -24.45 12.61 -3.93
CA ALA A 226 -23.43 12.17 -2.99
C ALA A 226 -23.95 11.94 -1.55
N ARG A 227 -24.98 12.67 -1.11
CA ARG A 227 -25.61 12.47 0.21
C ARG A 227 -26.54 11.25 0.21
N GLY A 228 -27.37 11.11 -0.83
CA GLY A 228 -28.29 9.98 -0.95
C GLY A 228 -27.57 8.63 -1.08
N LEU A 229 -26.54 8.54 -1.94
CA LEU A 229 -25.72 7.32 -2.09
C LEU A 229 -24.98 6.94 -0.78
N LYS A 230 -24.55 7.94 0.00
CA LYS A 230 -23.89 7.75 1.28
C LYS A 230 -24.86 7.24 2.36
N ALA A 231 -26.07 7.79 2.43
CA ALA A 231 -27.12 7.32 3.33
C ALA A 231 -27.55 5.88 3.02
N LEU A 232 -27.69 5.52 1.73
CA LEU A 232 -27.90 4.14 1.31
C LEU A 232 -26.78 3.20 1.80
N LEU A 233 -25.52 3.59 1.64
CA LEU A 233 -24.37 2.79 2.09
C LEU A 233 -24.32 2.62 3.61
N VAL A 234 -24.67 3.65 4.39
CA VAL A 234 -24.78 3.55 5.86
C VAL A 234 -25.84 2.50 6.23
N LEU A 235 -27.06 2.65 5.71
CA LEU A 235 -28.19 1.79 6.03
C LEU A 235 -27.98 0.33 5.56
N GLU A 236 -27.37 0.13 4.39
CA GLU A 236 -27.03 -1.20 3.86
C GLU A 236 -25.94 -1.86 4.71
N THR A 237 -24.90 -1.11 5.09
CA THR A 237 -23.81 -1.64 5.91
C THR A 237 -24.31 -2.13 7.27
N VAL A 238 -25.16 -1.37 7.96
CA VAL A 238 -25.68 -1.76 9.29
C VAL A 238 -26.87 -2.73 9.23
N GLY A 239 -27.28 -3.20 8.03
CA GLY A 239 -28.41 -4.12 7.87
C GLY A 239 -29.79 -3.50 8.13
N ALA A 240 -29.89 -2.17 8.25
CA ALA A 240 -31.16 -1.46 8.33
C ALA A 240 -31.92 -1.50 6.97
N ILE A 241 -31.20 -1.68 5.86
CA ILE A 241 -31.76 -2.09 4.56
C ILE A 241 -30.93 -3.24 3.95
N TYR A 242 -31.53 -4.01 3.06
CA TYR A 242 -30.84 -5.07 2.29
C TYR A 242 -31.44 -5.22 0.88
N PHE A 243 -30.77 -6.02 0.04
CA PHE A 243 -31.14 -6.26 -1.35
C PHE A 243 -31.19 -7.79 -1.64
N PRO A 244 -32.16 -8.33 -2.41
CA PRO A 244 -32.31 -9.79 -2.62
C PRO A 244 -31.38 -10.37 -3.72
N PRO A 245 -30.98 -11.66 -3.63
CA PRO A 245 -30.20 -12.37 -4.66
C PRO A 245 -31.05 -13.07 -5.77
N HIS A 246 -30.47 -13.22 -6.98
CA HIS A 246 -31.12 -13.66 -8.25
C HIS A 246 -30.83 -15.17 -8.68
N THR A 247 -30.99 -15.71 -9.95
CA THR A 247 -30.87 -17.21 -10.25
C THR A 247 -30.33 -17.91 -11.65
N ASN A 248 -29.00 -18.17 -11.91
CA ASN A 248 -28.20 -19.38 -12.37
C ASN A 248 -26.97 -20.14 -11.41
N ALA A 249 -26.51 -21.57 -11.16
CA ALA A 249 -25.28 -22.74 -10.92
C ALA A 249 -24.88 -23.87 -9.77
N LYS A 250 -24.96 -25.24 -9.94
CA LYS A 250 -24.69 -26.37 -8.98
C LYS A 250 -23.68 -27.47 -9.36
N PRO A 251 -23.16 -28.32 -8.44
CA PRO A 251 -21.98 -29.14 -8.72
C PRO A 251 -22.37 -30.37 -9.59
N GLY A 252 -21.57 -31.40 -9.75
CA GLY A 252 -21.18 -32.39 -8.75
C GLY A 252 -19.69 -32.52 -8.45
N ARG A 253 -19.34 -33.73 -8.02
CA ARG A 253 -18.29 -33.92 -7.03
C ARG A 253 -17.85 -35.39 -6.97
N GLN A 254 -16.64 -35.67 -7.42
CA GLN A 254 -15.74 -36.71 -6.89
C GLN A 254 -14.55 -35.91 -6.24
N PRO A 255 -13.66 -36.49 -5.43
CA PRO A 255 -13.36 -37.89 -5.11
C PRO A 255 -14.17 -38.32 -3.88
N ASP A 256 -13.53 -38.62 -2.74
CA ASP A 256 -14.23 -38.35 -1.47
C ASP A 256 -14.58 -36.87 -1.42
N ARG A 257 -15.87 -36.63 -1.26
CA ARG A 257 -16.54 -35.64 -2.05
C ARG A 257 -16.04 -34.23 -1.67
N ALA A 258 -15.62 -33.99 -0.45
CA ALA A 258 -15.17 -32.66 -0.01
C ALA A 258 -13.85 -32.15 -0.63
N VAL A 259 -13.06 -33.00 -1.30
CA VAL A 259 -11.61 -32.75 -1.45
C VAL A 259 -11.17 -32.09 -2.78
N GLU A 260 -11.42 -32.66 -3.97
CA GLU A 260 -11.06 -31.99 -5.26
C GLU A 260 -11.96 -30.79 -5.59
N LEU A 261 -13.11 -30.71 -4.92
CA LEU A 261 -14.23 -29.86 -5.30
C LEU A 261 -14.22 -28.51 -4.54
N GLY A 262 -13.28 -28.35 -3.62
CA GLY A 262 -13.17 -27.18 -2.75
C GLY A 262 -14.42 -26.94 -1.90
N VAL A 263 -14.49 -25.74 -1.33
CA VAL A 263 -15.62 -25.29 -0.49
C VAL A 263 -16.88 -25.08 -1.34
N ASP A 264 -16.74 -24.50 -2.54
CA ASP A 264 -17.86 -24.00 -3.35
C ASP A 264 -18.89 -25.07 -3.66
N GLY A 265 -18.47 -26.16 -4.31
CA GLY A 265 -19.37 -27.24 -4.69
C GLY A 265 -19.86 -28.07 -3.47
N MET A 266 -19.19 -27.95 -2.32
CA MET A 266 -19.57 -28.60 -1.06
C MET A 266 -20.90 -28.00 -0.57
N ALA A 267 -20.94 -26.67 -0.45
CA ALA A 267 -22.14 -25.86 -0.15
C ALA A 267 -23.26 -26.02 -1.20
N LEU A 268 -22.96 -26.64 -2.33
CA LEU A 268 -23.78 -26.66 -3.53
C LEU A 268 -24.60 -27.96 -3.65
N ILE A 269 -24.09 -29.07 -3.13
CA ILE A 269 -24.91 -30.28 -2.83
C ILE A 269 -25.80 -30.08 -1.62
N GLN A 270 -25.39 -29.27 -0.65
CA GLN A 270 -26.25 -28.93 0.48
C GLN A 270 -27.50 -28.18 -0.03
N ARG A 271 -27.27 -27.14 -0.85
CA ARG A 271 -28.33 -26.42 -1.58
C ARG A 271 -29.17 -27.30 -2.52
N LEU A 272 -28.70 -28.48 -2.98
CA LEU A 272 -29.51 -29.45 -3.73
C LEU A 272 -30.55 -30.10 -2.83
N ARG A 273 -30.07 -30.74 -1.77
CA ARG A 273 -30.87 -31.57 -0.86
C ARG A 273 -31.91 -30.75 -0.09
N GLU A 274 -31.55 -29.53 0.32
CA GLU A 274 -32.41 -28.66 1.13
C GLU A 274 -33.47 -27.90 0.32
N LYS A 275 -33.15 -27.44 -0.89
CA LYS A 275 -33.97 -26.45 -1.62
C LYS A 275 -34.28 -26.79 -3.07
N GLY A 276 -33.63 -27.78 -3.69
CA GLY A 276 -33.78 -28.06 -5.12
C GLY A 276 -35.21 -28.42 -5.54
N ALA A 277 -35.83 -29.40 -4.87
CA ALA A 277 -37.20 -29.83 -5.16
C ALA A 277 -38.28 -28.78 -4.80
N THR A 278 -37.94 -27.79 -3.96
CA THR A 278 -38.81 -26.66 -3.62
C THR A 278 -38.75 -25.60 -4.71
N VAL A 279 -37.55 -25.22 -5.18
CA VAL A 279 -37.35 -24.26 -6.28
C VAL A 279 -38.03 -24.73 -7.57
N LEU A 280 -37.95 -26.02 -7.89
CA LEU A 280 -38.65 -26.60 -9.04
C LEU A 280 -40.18 -26.44 -9.00
N LYS A 281 -40.77 -26.23 -7.81
CA LYS A 281 -42.21 -26.03 -7.62
C LYS A 281 -42.62 -24.55 -7.53
N GLN A 282 -41.68 -23.62 -7.46
CA GLN A 282 -41.99 -22.19 -7.44
C GLN A 282 -42.55 -21.71 -8.79
N PRO A 283 -43.42 -20.68 -8.78
CA PRO A 283 -43.89 -20.02 -9.99
C PRO A 283 -42.75 -19.25 -10.68
N PRO A 284 -42.87 -18.91 -11.97
CA PRO A 284 -41.77 -18.41 -12.81
C PRO A 284 -40.90 -17.30 -12.19
N PHE A 285 -41.53 -16.25 -11.66
CA PHE A 285 -40.86 -15.09 -11.07
C PHE A 285 -40.10 -15.44 -9.78
N GLU A 286 -40.72 -16.22 -8.88
CA GLU A 286 -40.12 -16.63 -7.61
C GLU A 286 -39.00 -17.66 -7.82
N MET A 287 -39.13 -18.52 -8.84
CA MET A 287 -38.08 -19.47 -9.23
C MET A 287 -36.83 -18.76 -9.80
N LEU A 288 -37.01 -17.62 -10.48
CA LEU A 288 -35.90 -16.76 -10.94
C LEU A 288 -35.46 -15.70 -9.91
N GLY A 289 -36.13 -15.57 -8.77
CA GLY A 289 -35.81 -14.56 -7.77
C GLY A 289 -36.04 -13.12 -8.25
N ILE A 290 -37.04 -12.91 -9.12
CA ILE A 290 -37.35 -11.63 -9.78
C ILE A 290 -38.77 -11.14 -9.48
N SER A 291 -38.98 -9.85 -9.67
CA SER A 291 -40.27 -9.19 -9.57
C SER A 291 -41.18 -9.46 -10.80
N ARG A 292 -42.48 -9.15 -10.69
CA ARG A 292 -43.40 -9.16 -11.85
C ARG A 292 -43.22 -7.94 -12.77
N LEU A 293 -42.37 -6.99 -12.40
CA LEU A 293 -42.07 -5.78 -13.16
C LEU A 293 -40.64 -5.78 -13.70
N PHE A 294 -39.96 -6.94 -13.61
CA PHE A 294 -38.58 -7.18 -13.99
C PHE A 294 -38.18 -6.53 -15.31
N ASP A 295 -36.89 -6.27 -15.45
CA ASP A 295 -36.28 -5.91 -16.72
C ASP A 295 -35.25 -6.94 -17.16
N GLU A 296 -34.68 -6.77 -18.35
CA GLU A 296 -33.87 -7.82 -18.98
C GLU A 296 -32.55 -8.06 -18.23
N GLU A 297 -32.14 -7.12 -17.38
CA GLU A 297 -30.97 -7.28 -16.52
C GLU A 297 -31.36 -7.91 -15.18
N GLU A 298 -32.48 -7.51 -14.56
CA GLU A 298 -33.06 -8.22 -13.40
C GLU A 298 -33.35 -9.68 -13.76
N LEU A 299 -33.79 -9.96 -14.99
CA LEU A 299 -34.06 -11.28 -15.53
C LEU A 299 -32.79 -12.04 -15.94
N ARG A 300 -31.80 -11.41 -16.57
CA ARG A 300 -30.49 -12.04 -16.87
C ARG A 300 -29.71 -12.35 -15.59
N ARG A 301 -29.75 -11.50 -14.57
CA ARG A 301 -29.28 -11.83 -13.20
C ARG A 301 -30.21 -12.82 -12.52
N GLY A 302 -31.51 -12.72 -12.76
CA GLY A 302 -32.55 -13.71 -12.44
C GLY A 302 -32.21 -15.09 -13.00
N TYR A 303 -31.36 -15.11 -14.01
CA TYR A 303 -30.70 -16.23 -14.63
C TYR A 303 -29.15 -16.16 -14.39
N TYR A 304 -28.65 -15.76 -13.18
CA TYR A 304 -27.25 -15.84 -12.60
C TYR A 304 -26.92 -16.29 -11.07
N ILE A 305 -27.85 -16.72 -10.12
CA ILE A 305 -27.72 -17.83 -9.03
C ILE A 305 -28.42 -19.37 -9.05
N ILE A 306 -29.26 -19.95 -9.98
CA ILE A 306 -29.68 -21.34 -10.59
C ILE A 306 -29.06 -22.24 -11.90
N ALA A 307 -28.32 -21.90 -13.06
CA ALA A 307 -26.91 -22.17 -13.74
C ALA A 307 -25.39 -21.36 -13.70
N GLN A 308 -24.89 -20.30 -12.89
CA GLN A 308 -23.77 -20.05 -11.79
C GLN A 308 -23.83 -20.42 -10.15
N ASN A 309 -24.93 -20.47 -9.29
CA ASN A 309 -25.26 -21.22 -8.01
C ASN A 309 -26.42 -22.39 -7.88
N PHE A 310 -27.33 -22.81 -8.85
CA PHE A 310 -28.09 -24.15 -8.99
C PHE A 310 -27.99 -25.17 -10.25
N HIS A 311 -27.20 -25.02 -11.36
CA HIS A 311 -26.65 -26.00 -12.35
C HIS A 311 -25.23 -25.63 -12.97
N ASN A 312 -24.10 -26.33 -12.72
CA ASN A 312 -22.70 -25.93 -13.08
C ASN A 312 -22.02 -26.98 -13.96
N LYS A 313 -21.68 -26.61 -15.21
CA LYS A 313 -21.08 -27.51 -16.19
C LYS A 313 -19.70 -28.09 -15.82
N ALA A 314 -18.88 -27.36 -15.05
CA ALA A 314 -17.56 -27.86 -14.64
C ALA A 314 -17.64 -29.11 -13.73
N TYR A 315 -18.81 -29.30 -13.13
CA TYR A 315 -19.01 -30.23 -12.04
C TYR A 315 -20.14 -31.24 -12.32
N GLU A 316 -21.20 -30.87 -13.06
CA GLU A 316 -22.45 -31.63 -13.31
C GLU A 316 -22.27 -33.16 -13.44
N ASN A 317 -21.35 -33.59 -14.30
CA ASN A 317 -21.07 -35.00 -14.61
C ASN A 317 -20.62 -35.85 -13.42
N LEU A 318 -20.27 -35.22 -12.31
CA LEU A 318 -19.81 -35.83 -11.07
C LEU A 318 -20.94 -35.87 -10.00
N LEU A 319 -22.20 -35.51 -10.31
CA LEU A 319 -23.35 -35.61 -9.36
C LEU A 319 -23.86 -37.05 -9.20
N PRO A 320 -24.43 -37.44 -8.03
CA PRO A 320 -25.25 -38.64 -7.92
C PRO A 320 -26.48 -38.47 -8.83
N PRO A 321 -27.01 -39.54 -9.45
CA PRO A 321 -28.02 -39.44 -10.50
C PRO A 321 -29.23 -38.58 -10.13
N GLU A 322 -29.83 -38.83 -8.96
CA GLU A 322 -30.98 -38.09 -8.41
C GLU A 322 -30.77 -36.57 -8.39
N LEU A 323 -29.60 -36.13 -7.94
CA LEU A 323 -29.29 -34.71 -7.82
C LEU A 323 -28.87 -34.11 -9.16
N ARG A 324 -28.29 -34.91 -10.06
CA ARG A 324 -27.92 -34.49 -11.43
C ARG A 324 -29.17 -34.14 -12.22
N GLU A 325 -30.14 -35.06 -12.19
CA GLU A 325 -31.45 -34.88 -12.79
C GLU A 325 -32.17 -33.67 -12.19
N LEU A 326 -32.20 -33.55 -10.85
CA LEU A 326 -32.78 -32.40 -10.17
C LEU A 326 -32.10 -31.07 -10.56
N SER A 327 -30.78 -31.06 -10.76
CA SER A 327 -30.03 -29.87 -11.18
C SER A 327 -30.35 -29.48 -12.63
N ARG A 328 -30.47 -30.45 -13.53
CA ARG A 328 -30.81 -30.25 -14.94
C ARG A 328 -32.26 -29.78 -15.12
N GLN A 329 -33.22 -30.43 -14.45
CA GLN A 329 -34.62 -30.00 -14.45
C GLN A 329 -34.82 -28.57 -13.91
N ILE A 330 -34.03 -28.17 -12.90
CA ILE A 330 -34.01 -26.78 -12.41
C ILE A 330 -33.51 -25.81 -13.50
N PHE A 331 -32.48 -26.19 -14.25
CA PHE A 331 -31.91 -25.36 -15.32
C PHE A 331 -32.80 -25.27 -16.56
N ASP A 332 -33.27 -26.40 -17.08
CA ASP A 332 -34.09 -26.41 -18.30
C ASP A 332 -35.38 -25.60 -18.08
N LYS A 333 -36.00 -25.74 -16.89
CA LYS A 333 -37.15 -24.94 -16.49
C LYS A 333 -36.77 -23.46 -16.28
N SER A 334 -35.63 -23.13 -15.69
CA SER A 334 -35.19 -21.73 -15.54
C SER A 334 -34.92 -21.07 -16.88
N SER A 335 -34.39 -21.81 -17.86
CA SER A 335 -34.15 -21.35 -19.24
C SER A 335 -35.46 -21.09 -19.98
N GLN A 336 -36.41 -22.02 -19.92
CA GLN A 336 -37.74 -21.84 -20.51
C GLN A 336 -38.49 -20.64 -19.90
N ILE A 337 -38.38 -20.43 -18.58
CA ILE A 337 -38.91 -19.24 -17.91
C ILE A 337 -38.20 -17.97 -18.40
N PHE A 338 -36.86 -17.99 -18.45
CA PHE A 338 -36.05 -16.86 -18.90
C PHE A 338 -36.44 -16.41 -20.31
N GLU A 339 -36.46 -17.34 -21.27
CA GLU A 339 -36.83 -17.07 -22.67
C GLU A 339 -38.26 -16.52 -22.80
N ALA A 340 -39.23 -17.11 -22.10
CA ALA A 340 -40.61 -16.65 -22.11
C ALA A 340 -40.78 -15.23 -21.52
N LEU A 341 -40.01 -14.90 -20.48
CA LEU A 341 -40.07 -13.60 -19.82
C LEU A 341 -39.32 -12.51 -20.61
N VAL A 342 -38.19 -12.82 -21.29
CA VAL A 342 -37.56 -11.90 -22.25
C VAL A 342 -38.55 -11.49 -23.34
N VAL A 343 -39.32 -12.44 -23.88
CA VAL A 343 -40.34 -12.16 -24.91
C VAL A 343 -41.51 -11.35 -24.34
N TRP A 344 -41.94 -11.58 -23.09
CA TRP A 344 -42.96 -10.77 -22.43
C TRP A 344 -42.51 -9.32 -22.24
N GLU A 345 -41.27 -9.10 -21.80
CA GLU A 345 -40.72 -7.76 -21.60
C GLU A 345 -40.55 -6.98 -22.91
N LYS A 346 -40.06 -7.63 -23.96
CA LYS A 346 -39.93 -7.01 -25.29
C LYS A 346 -41.29 -6.64 -25.88
N ARG A 347 -42.36 -7.36 -25.53
CA ARG A 347 -43.75 -6.97 -25.83
C ARG A 347 -44.27 -5.84 -24.92
N ARG A 348 -43.89 -5.82 -23.64
CA ARG A 348 -44.23 -4.73 -22.70
C ARG A 348 -43.65 -3.38 -23.15
N ARG A 349 -42.43 -3.37 -23.73
CA ARG A 349 -41.80 -2.15 -24.28
C ARG A 349 -42.38 -1.65 -25.61
N ALA A 350 -43.28 -2.39 -26.26
CA ALA A 350 -43.77 -2.09 -27.60
C ALA A 350 -45.15 -1.38 -27.63
N ASP A 351 -45.57 -0.79 -26.50
CA ASP A 351 -46.76 0.08 -26.34
C ASP A 351 -48.09 -0.44 -26.94
N GLY A 352 -48.28 -1.77 -26.92
CA GLY A 352 -49.53 -2.41 -27.35
C GLY A 352 -50.70 -2.32 -26.36
N PHE A 353 -50.52 -1.78 -25.15
CA PHE A 353 -51.54 -1.74 -24.09
C PHE A 353 -51.35 -0.55 -23.12
N ALA A 354 -52.45 -0.01 -22.60
CA ALA A 354 -52.52 1.24 -21.82
C ALA A 354 -53.61 1.16 -20.72
N SER A 355 -53.58 1.91 -19.61
CA SER A 355 -52.56 2.77 -18.97
C SER A 355 -53.02 3.13 -17.54
N PHE A 356 -52.20 3.77 -16.70
CA PHE A 356 -52.68 4.47 -15.49
C PHE A 356 -52.08 5.87 -15.38
N ARG A 357 -52.90 6.87 -15.75
CA ARG A 357 -52.60 8.30 -15.67
C ARG A 357 -52.72 8.82 -14.24
N GLN A 358 -51.74 9.60 -13.76
CA GLN A 358 -51.91 10.89 -13.03
C GLN A 358 -50.56 11.37 -12.44
N LEU A 359 -50.48 12.66 -12.06
CA LEU A 359 -49.33 13.34 -11.41
C LEU A 359 -48.14 13.77 -12.30
N GLU A 360 -48.33 14.00 -13.59
CA GLU A 360 -47.23 14.42 -14.51
C GLU A 360 -47.09 15.95 -14.69
N THR A 361 -47.98 16.76 -14.08
CA THR A 361 -48.18 18.18 -14.49
C THR A 361 -47.57 19.26 -13.59
N GLU A 362 -46.95 18.94 -12.44
CA GLU A 362 -46.54 19.96 -11.45
C GLU A 362 -45.04 19.96 -11.04
N PHE A 363 -44.23 18.98 -11.45
CA PHE A 363 -42.89 18.77 -10.86
C PHE A 363 -41.66 19.26 -11.65
N PHE A 364 -41.84 19.96 -12.77
CA PHE A 364 -40.73 20.58 -13.52
C PHE A 364 -40.57 22.07 -13.20
N HIS A 365 -39.72 22.41 -12.23
CA HIS A 365 -39.01 23.70 -12.11
C HIS A 365 -37.88 23.61 -11.06
N TYR A 366 -36.70 23.08 -11.40
CA TYR A 366 -35.42 23.38 -10.71
C TYR A 366 -34.19 23.04 -11.56
N ASP A 367 -33.16 23.89 -11.47
CA ASP A 367 -32.09 24.04 -12.46
C ASP A 367 -30.88 23.10 -12.27
N HIS A 368 -31.13 21.85 -11.90
CA HIS A 368 -30.12 20.78 -11.77
C HIS A 368 -30.48 19.52 -12.59
N ALA A 369 -31.54 19.57 -13.40
CA ALA A 369 -32.04 18.42 -14.15
C ALA A 369 -31.12 17.99 -15.32
N ALA A 370 -30.29 18.88 -15.86
CA ALA A 370 -29.50 18.62 -17.07
C ALA A 370 -28.46 17.50 -16.92
N ASP A 371 -27.58 17.58 -15.91
CA ASP A 371 -26.55 16.55 -15.67
C ASP A 371 -27.17 15.20 -15.29
N ILE A 372 -28.25 15.22 -14.51
CA ILE A 372 -28.99 14.01 -14.09
C ILE A 372 -29.67 13.36 -15.31
N LYS A 373 -30.29 14.14 -16.20
CA LYS A 373 -30.84 13.63 -17.46
C LYS A 373 -29.74 13.07 -18.36
N ALA A 374 -28.56 13.72 -18.41
CA ALA A 374 -27.43 13.26 -19.21
C ALA A 374 -26.87 11.91 -18.73
N GLU A 375 -26.72 11.71 -17.42
CA GLU A 375 -26.30 10.42 -16.86
C GLU A 375 -27.34 9.31 -17.10
N ILE A 376 -28.63 9.62 -17.00
CA ILE A 376 -29.71 8.68 -17.34
C ILE A 376 -29.67 8.29 -18.83
N LEU A 377 -29.59 9.27 -19.74
CA LEU A 377 -29.50 9.04 -21.19
C LEU A 377 -28.23 8.28 -21.59
N TYR A 378 -27.12 8.49 -20.89
CA TYR A 378 -25.89 7.71 -21.09
C TYR A 378 -26.11 6.24 -20.74
N LEU A 379 -26.65 5.96 -19.54
CA LEU A 379 -26.90 4.59 -19.08
C LEU A 379 -27.96 3.88 -19.93
N GLU A 380 -28.96 4.61 -20.43
CA GLU A 380 -29.98 4.08 -21.35
C GLU A 380 -29.40 3.83 -22.74
N GLY A 381 -28.59 4.74 -23.29
CA GLY A 381 -27.86 4.52 -24.55
C GLY A 381 -26.87 3.35 -24.47
N ARG A 382 -26.18 3.17 -23.33
CA ARG A 382 -25.33 2.00 -23.01
C ARG A 382 -26.10 0.69 -22.98
N ARG A 383 -27.38 0.74 -22.58
CA ARG A 383 -28.27 -0.42 -22.54
C ARG A 383 -28.76 -0.80 -23.94
N THR A 384 -29.29 0.16 -24.71
CA THR A 384 -29.74 -0.09 -26.09
C THR A 384 -28.61 -0.60 -26.98
N LEU A 385 -27.38 -0.15 -26.72
CA LEU A 385 -26.13 -0.65 -27.31
C LEU A 385 -25.92 -2.18 -27.21
N ALA A 386 -26.42 -2.80 -26.13
CA ALA A 386 -26.10 -4.18 -25.77
C ALA A 386 -27.05 -5.22 -26.39
N ASP A 387 -28.18 -4.80 -26.96
CA ASP A 387 -29.18 -5.70 -27.56
C ASP A 387 -29.11 -5.69 -29.10
N GLU A 388 -28.90 -4.54 -29.75
CA GLU A 388 -28.48 -4.44 -31.17
C GLU A 388 -27.93 -3.02 -31.47
N PRO A 389 -26.87 -2.87 -32.30
CA PRO A 389 -26.33 -1.56 -32.68
C PRO A 389 -27.30 -0.80 -33.62
N SER A 390 -28.29 -0.15 -33.01
CA SER A 390 -29.42 0.53 -33.64
C SER A 390 -29.24 2.05 -33.73
N THR A 391 -30.03 2.72 -34.57
CA THR A 391 -30.08 4.20 -34.64
C THR A 391 -30.58 4.82 -33.33
N ALA A 392 -31.48 4.16 -32.60
CA ALA A 392 -31.97 4.62 -31.31
C ALA A 392 -30.84 4.73 -30.25
N ALA A 393 -29.94 3.73 -30.18
CA ALA A 393 -28.77 3.81 -29.30
C ALA A 393 -27.87 5.00 -29.63
N LYS A 394 -27.79 5.38 -30.92
CA LYS A 394 -26.97 6.51 -31.39
C LYS A 394 -27.56 7.84 -30.94
N GLU A 395 -28.86 8.00 -31.09
CA GLU A 395 -29.58 9.21 -30.73
C GLU A 395 -29.55 9.46 -29.20
N LEU A 396 -29.74 8.41 -28.39
CA LEU A 396 -29.66 8.49 -26.92
C LEU A 396 -28.25 8.93 -26.43
N LEU A 397 -27.19 8.30 -26.95
CA LEU A 397 -25.81 8.65 -26.60
C LEU A 397 -25.43 10.05 -27.11
N GLN A 398 -25.95 10.45 -28.28
CA GLN A 398 -25.75 11.80 -28.82
C GLN A 398 -26.42 12.86 -27.95
N GLU A 399 -27.63 12.61 -27.44
CA GLU A 399 -28.31 13.53 -26.52
C GLU A 399 -27.58 13.62 -25.18
N ALA A 400 -27.15 12.48 -24.60
CA ALA A 400 -26.34 12.45 -23.38
C ALA A 400 -25.06 13.30 -23.49
N VAL A 401 -24.30 13.14 -24.57
CA VAL A 401 -23.11 13.96 -24.87
C VAL A 401 -23.48 15.43 -25.09
N SER A 402 -24.64 15.73 -25.67
CA SER A 402 -25.09 17.11 -25.90
C SER A 402 -25.40 17.87 -24.61
N LEU A 403 -25.89 17.16 -23.58
CA LEU A 403 -26.26 17.72 -22.28
C LEU A 403 -25.05 17.83 -21.34
N ALA A 404 -24.24 16.77 -21.21
CA ALA A 404 -23.04 16.75 -20.36
C ALA A 404 -21.74 16.60 -21.17
N LYS A 405 -21.46 17.60 -22.02
CA LYS A 405 -20.30 17.67 -22.95
C LYS A 405 -18.92 17.44 -22.33
N HIS A 406 -18.81 17.50 -21.00
CA HIS A 406 -17.59 17.35 -20.22
C HIS A 406 -17.31 15.89 -19.78
N GLN A 407 -18.24 14.96 -19.96
CA GLN A 407 -18.06 13.55 -19.57
C GLN A 407 -17.40 12.74 -20.70
N SER A 408 -16.21 12.20 -20.45
CA SER A 408 -15.42 11.42 -21.43
C SER A 408 -16.05 10.07 -21.77
N GLU A 409 -16.63 9.39 -20.78
CA GLU A 409 -17.26 8.06 -20.95
C GLU A 409 -18.43 8.10 -21.95
N TYR A 410 -19.19 9.21 -21.99
CA TYR A 410 -20.37 9.34 -22.86
C TYR A 410 -19.95 9.46 -24.33
N ARG A 411 -18.86 10.18 -24.58
CA ARG A 411 -18.25 10.37 -25.91
C ARG A 411 -17.72 9.05 -26.48
N PHE A 412 -17.17 8.18 -25.64
CA PHE A 412 -16.65 6.87 -26.04
C PHE A 412 -17.69 5.97 -26.68
N TRP A 413 -18.83 5.79 -26.01
CA TRP A 413 -19.83 4.85 -26.49
C TRP A 413 -20.61 5.35 -27.72
N PHE A 414 -20.74 6.67 -27.88
CA PHE A 414 -21.21 7.28 -29.11
C PHE A 414 -20.26 7.04 -30.30
N ALA A 415 -18.93 7.17 -30.06
CA ALA A 415 -17.91 6.90 -31.08
C ALA A 415 -17.83 5.41 -31.46
N TRP A 416 -17.98 4.50 -30.49
CA TRP A 416 -18.01 3.05 -30.72
C TRP A 416 -19.17 2.62 -31.64
N LEU A 417 -20.38 3.09 -31.34
CA LEU A 417 -21.58 2.68 -32.09
C LEU A 417 -21.53 3.13 -33.56
N THR A 418 -21.03 4.34 -33.80
CA THR A 418 -20.93 4.91 -35.14
C THR A 418 -19.94 4.18 -36.05
N GLN A 419 -19.07 3.31 -35.53
CA GLN A 419 -18.12 2.53 -36.32
C GLN A 419 -18.79 1.38 -37.07
N ARG A 420 -19.81 0.74 -36.46
CA ARG A 420 -20.39 -0.52 -36.98
C ARG A 420 -21.52 -0.31 -38.00
N GLN A 421 -22.00 0.92 -38.18
CA GLN A 421 -23.02 1.30 -39.17
C GLN A 421 -22.41 2.00 -40.40
N ASN A 422 -21.75 1.23 -41.27
CA ASN A 422 -21.29 1.60 -42.63
C ASN A 422 -20.39 2.87 -42.72
N PRO A 423 -19.07 2.75 -42.54
CA PRO A 423 -18.18 3.89 -42.31
C PRO A 423 -17.81 4.69 -43.57
N GLN A 424 -17.99 6.02 -43.51
CA GLN A 424 -17.31 6.96 -44.41
C GLN A 424 -15.85 7.20 -43.96
N PRO A 425 -14.88 7.44 -44.86
CA PRO A 425 -13.46 7.58 -44.50
C PRO A 425 -13.17 8.65 -43.44
N ASP A 426 -13.88 9.78 -43.47
CA ASP A 426 -13.68 10.86 -42.50
C ASP A 426 -14.32 10.57 -41.13
N GLN A 427 -15.32 9.68 -41.06
CA GLN A 427 -15.89 9.22 -39.79
C GLN A 427 -14.90 8.30 -39.05
N VAL A 428 -14.19 7.43 -39.77
CA VAL A 428 -13.11 6.60 -39.19
C VAL A 428 -11.98 7.48 -38.63
N ARG A 429 -11.60 8.55 -39.35
CA ARG A 429 -10.61 9.52 -38.87
C ARG A 429 -11.05 10.24 -37.60
N PHE A 430 -12.31 10.66 -37.53
CA PHE A 430 -12.89 11.26 -36.34
C PHE A 430 -12.91 10.29 -35.15
N GLN A 431 -13.32 9.03 -35.38
CA GLN A 431 -13.32 7.97 -34.36
C GLN A 431 -11.91 7.65 -33.84
N MET A 432 -10.90 7.56 -34.72
CA MET A 432 -9.49 7.35 -34.33
C MET A 432 -8.84 8.53 -33.59
N ALA A 433 -9.47 9.70 -33.61
CA ALA A 433 -9.07 10.85 -32.79
C ALA A 433 -9.81 10.83 -31.44
N GLU A 434 -11.13 10.58 -31.45
CA GLU A 434 -11.95 10.57 -30.24
C GLU A 434 -11.55 9.40 -29.31
N MET A 435 -11.40 8.18 -29.84
CA MET A 435 -10.90 7.01 -29.08
C MET A 435 -9.51 7.25 -28.48
N ARG A 436 -8.65 8.02 -29.17
CA ARG A 436 -7.34 8.42 -28.64
C ARG A 436 -7.49 9.35 -27.45
N LYS A 437 -8.30 10.40 -27.61
CA LYS A 437 -8.60 11.36 -26.54
C LYS A 437 -9.27 10.72 -25.32
N ILE A 438 -10.04 9.65 -25.51
CA ILE A 438 -10.60 8.84 -24.41
C ILE A 438 -9.53 8.03 -23.68
N LEU A 439 -8.54 7.49 -24.40
CA LEU A 439 -7.39 6.81 -23.80
C LEU A 439 -6.34 7.77 -23.22
N GLU A 440 -6.42 9.06 -23.57
CA GLU A 440 -5.72 10.18 -22.92
C GLU A 440 -6.48 10.62 -21.64
N ASP A 441 -7.82 10.70 -21.69
CA ASP A 441 -8.70 11.02 -20.56
C ASP A 441 -8.73 9.89 -19.48
N ASP A 442 -8.71 8.61 -19.88
CA ASP A 442 -8.56 7.42 -19.03
C ASP A 442 -7.67 6.32 -19.68
N PRO A 443 -6.37 6.29 -19.35
CA PRO A 443 -5.45 5.27 -19.84
C PRO A 443 -5.69 3.85 -19.31
N THR A 444 -6.60 3.64 -18.35
CA THR A 444 -6.85 2.31 -17.74
C THR A 444 -7.99 1.53 -18.40
N ASN A 445 -8.76 2.17 -19.29
CA ASN A 445 -9.93 1.57 -19.94
C ASN A 445 -9.56 0.44 -20.93
N LEU A 446 -9.57 -0.81 -20.45
CA LEU A 446 -9.23 -2.01 -21.23
C LEU A 446 -10.25 -2.31 -22.36
N GLU A 447 -11.51 -1.92 -22.18
CA GLU A 447 -12.58 -2.13 -23.16
C GLU A 447 -12.37 -1.22 -24.38
N ALA A 448 -12.06 0.06 -24.15
CA ALA A 448 -11.66 1.01 -25.19
C ALA A 448 -10.39 0.57 -25.95
N LYS A 449 -9.39 0.01 -25.26
CA LYS A 449 -8.18 -0.53 -25.90
C LYS A 449 -8.47 -1.75 -26.79
N ARG A 450 -9.32 -2.68 -26.36
CA ARG A 450 -9.69 -3.88 -27.16
C ARG A 450 -10.44 -3.50 -28.45
N GLU A 451 -11.32 -2.50 -28.39
CA GLU A 451 -12.08 -2.06 -29.58
C GLU A 451 -11.24 -1.16 -30.51
N TYR A 452 -10.38 -0.30 -29.96
CA TYR A 452 -9.41 0.46 -30.76
C TYR A 452 -8.41 -0.45 -31.48
N LEU A 453 -8.05 -1.60 -30.90
CA LEU A 453 -7.28 -2.64 -31.60
C LEU A 453 -8.03 -3.19 -32.83
N ALA A 454 -9.32 -3.51 -32.70
CA ALA A 454 -10.12 -3.98 -33.83
C ALA A 454 -10.22 -2.93 -34.96
N VAL A 455 -10.26 -1.63 -34.63
CA VAL A 455 -10.13 -0.53 -35.63
C VAL A 455 -8.79 -0.61 -36.35
N LEU A 456 -7.68 -0.77 -35.62
CA LEU A 456 -6.33 -0.78 -36.18
C LEU A 456 -6.06 -1.98 -37.09
N GLU A 457 -6.48 -3.18 -36.68
CA GLU A 457 -6.39 -4.39 -37.52
C GLU A 457 -7.26 -4.23 -38.80
N ALA A 458 -8.49 -3.73 -38.68
CA ALA A 458 -9.38 -3.50 -39.83
C ALA A 458 -8.89 -2.39 -40.79
N GLN A 459 -8.07 -1.46 -40.33
CA GLN A 459 -7.41 -0.43 -41.15
C GLN A 459 -6.02 -0.86 -41.68
N GLY A 460 -5.61 -2.12 -41.46
CA GLY A 460 -4.33 -2.64 -41.94
C GLY A 460 -3.10 -2.05 -41.23
N LYS A 461 -3.27 -1.42 -40.07
CA LYS A 461 -2.21 -0.74 -39.31
C LYS A 461 -1.47 -1.72 -38.39
N THR A 462 -0.70 -2.62 -39.01
CA THR A 462 -0.01 -3.74 -38.34
C THR A 462 0.81 -3.32 -37.13
N ASP A 463 1.54 -2.21 -37.22
CA ASP A 463 2.52 -1.79 -36.22
C ASP A 463 1.84 -1.10 -35.02
N ASP A 464 0.85 -0.23 -35.28
CA ASP A 464 -0.03 0.34 -34.26
C ASP A 464 -0.78 -0.78 -33.52
N ALA A 465 -1.34 -1.75 -34.26
CA ALA A 465 -2.07 -2.89 -33.70
C ALA A 465 -1.17 -3.82 -32.86
N PHE A 466 0.01 -4.18 -33.35
CA PHE A 466 0.96 -5.04 -32.62
C PHE A 466 1.41 -4.39 -31.30
N THR A 467 1.61 -3.07 -31.32
CA THR A 467 1.95 -2.29 -30.12
C THR A 467 0.82 -2.31 -29.10
N LEU A 468 -0.43 -2.11 -29.53
CA LEU A 468 -1.60 -2.13 -28.66
C LEU A 468 -1.93 -3.54 -28.12
N VAL A 469 -1.70 -4.60 -28.92
CA VAL A 469 -1.71 -6.00 -28.44
C VAL A 469 -0.64 -6.22 -27.37
N GLY A 470 0.55 -5.65 -27.55
CA GLY A 470 1.62 -5.68 -26.55
C GLY A 470 1.20 -5.04 -25.23
N GLN A 471 0.59 -3.85 -25.28
CA GLN A 471 0.05 -3.18 -24.09
C GLN A 471 -1.08 -3.98 -23.43
N LEU A 472 -2.05 -4.48 -24.20
CA LEU A 472 -3.16 -5.26 -23.65
C LEU A 472 -2.68 -6.57 -22.97
N LEU A 473 -1.67 -7.24 -23.53
CA LEU A 473 -1.05 -8.42 -22.93
C LEU A 473 -0.20 -8.13 -21.67
N ALA A 474 0.11 -6.86 -21.36
CA ALA A 474 0.71 -6.52 -20.06
C ALA A 474 -0.32 -6.55 -18.92
N TRP A 475 -1.59 -6.25 -19.21
CA TRP A 475 -2.70 -6.28 -18.25
C TRP A 475 -3.47 -7.61 -18.27
N LEU A 476 -3.53 -8.28 -19.42
CA LEU A 476 -4.22 -9.56 -19.65
C LEU A 476 -3.24 -10.61 -20.22
N PRO A 477 -2.21 -11.04 -19.45
CA PRO A 477 -1.09 -11.83 -19.97
C PRO A 477 -1.50 -13.16 -20.60
N ASP A 478 -2.58 -13.79 -20.11
CA ASP A 478 -3.08 -15.10 -20.56
C ASP A 478 -4.19 -15.06 -21.62
N ASP A 479 -4.54 -13.88 -22.14
CA ASP A 479 -5.54 -13.75 -23.20
C ASP A 479 -5.11 -14.49 -24.48
N VAL A 480 -5.85 -15.56 -24.81
CA VAL A 480 -5.57 -16.46 -25.93
C VAL A 480 -5.81 -15.76 -27.28
N GLU A 481 -6.78 -14.87 -27.37
CA GLU A 481 -7.10 -14.14 -28.61
C GLU A 481 -6.01 -13.11 -28.90
N LEU A 482 -5.57 -12.34 -27.91
CA LEU A 482 -4.45 -11.41 -28.05
C LEU A 482 -3.11 -12.14 -28.33
N ARG A 483 -2.87 -13.29 -27.67
CA ARG A 483 -1.74 -14.20 -28.00
C ARG A 483 -1.85 -14.80 -29.42
N SER A 484 -3.04 -14.84 -30.02
CA SER A 484 -3.26 -15.25 -31.41
C SER A 484 -3.07 -14.08 -32.39
N ALA A 485 -3.60 -12.88 -32.08
CA ALA A 485 -3.44 -11.66 -32.86
C ALA A 485 -1.96 -11.28 -32.99
N ARG A 486 -1.22 -11.30 -31.86
CA ARG A 486 0.24 -11.10 -31.86
C ARG A 486 0.97 -12.05 -32.81
N ARG A 487 0.53 -13.31 -32.90
CA ARG A 487 1.10 -14.33 -33.82
C ARG A 487 0.63 -14.21 -35.27
N ARG A 488 -0.52 -13.58 -35.54
CA ARG A 488 -0.97 -13.24 -36.91
C ARG A 488 -0.25 -12.01 -37.47
N LEU A 489 0.04 -11.02 -36.62
CA LEU A 489 0.72 -9.77 -36.99
C LEU A 489 2.25 -9.95 -37.14
N TYR A 490 2.88 -10.83 -36.35
CA TYR A 490 4.34 -11.01 -36.35
C TYR A 490 4.99 -11.40 -37.70
N PRO A 491 4.41 -12.29 -38.53
CA PRO A 491 5.07 -12.76 -39.76
C PRO A 491 5.24 -11.67 -40.84
N SER A 492 4.44 -10.60 -40.83
CA SER A 492 4.54 -9.53 -41.84
C SER A 492 5.72 -8.56 -41.60
N LEU A 493 6.44 -8.68 -40.49
CA LEU A 493 7.53 -7.78 -40.09
C LEU A 493 8.95 -8.32 -40.36
N THR A 494 9.10 -9.58 -40.79
CA THR A 494 10.37 -10.31 -40.63
C THR A 494 11.31 -10.36 -41.85
N ALA A 495 10.91 -9.89 -43.03
CA ALA A 495 11.75 -9.97 -44.24
C ALA A 495 12.95 -9.01 -44.20
N ASP A 496 12.72 -7.69 -44.18
CA ASP A 496 13.78 -6.71 -44.48
C ASP A 496 14.64 -6.30 -43.27
N LYS A 497 14.13 -6.45 -42.04
CA LYS A 497 14.78 -5.89 -40.83
C LYS A 497 15.90 -6.75 -40.25
N LEU A 498 16.02 -8.04 -40.62
CA LEU A 498 16.95 -8.95 -39.93
C LEU A 498 18.43 -8.55 -40.03
N ALA A 499 18.83 -7.87 -41.11
CA ALA A 499 20.23 -7.47 -41.34
C ALA A 499 20.69 -6.22 -40.56
N ALA A 500 19.77 -5.45 -39.96
CA ALA A 500 20.10 -4.24 -39.19
C ALA A 500 20.24 -4.50 -37.67
N VAL A 501 19.58 -5.54 -37.18
CA VAL A 501 19.30 -5.78 -35.75
C VAL A 501 20.54 -6.06 -34.91
N GLU A 502 21.63 -6.57 -35.47
CA GLU A 502 22.81 -6.94 -34.68
C GLU A 502 23.64 -5.73 -34.22
N THR A 503 23.77 -4.71 -35.06
CA THR A 503 24.35 -3.40 -34.68
C THR A 503 23.44 -2.61 -33.73
N ASP A 504 22.13 -2.64 -33.97
CA ASP A 504 21.14 -1.85 -33.23
C ASP A 504 20.96 -2.35 -31.79
N LYS A 505 20.97 -3.68 -31.59
CA LYS A 505 20.87 -4.33 -30.26
C LYS A 505 21.87 -3.80 -29.23
N GLN A 506 23.11 -3.54 -29.64
CA GLN A 506 24.16 -3.16 -28.71
C GLN A 506 24.01 -1.71 -28.24
N GLN A 507 23.64 -0.80 -29.15
CA GLN A 507 23.32 0.60 -28.81
C GLN A 507 22.06 0.70 -27.93
N VAL A 508 21.03 -0.10 -28.22
CA VAL A 508 19.79 -0.16 -27.43
C VAL A 508 20.01 -0.76 -26.02
N LEU A 509 21.03 -1.61 -25.83
CA LEU A 509 21.46 -2.07 -24.49
C LEU A 509 22.15 -0.95 -23.70
N GLU A 510 23.12 -0.26 -24.30
CA GLU A 510 23.87 0.83 -23.67
C GLU A 510 22.97 2.02 -23.27
N GLU A 511 22.06 2.43 -24.16
CA GLU A 511 21.07 3.46 -23.86
C GLU A 511 20.07 3.02 -22.77
N GLY A 512 19.75 1.73 -22.72
CA GLY A 512 18.86 1.16 -21.71
C GLY A 512 19.42 1.23 -20.29
N ASP A 513 20.71 0.92 -20.12
CA ASP A 513 21.36 1.04 -18.81
C ASP A 513 21.65 2.51 -18.44
N ARG A 514 21.89 3.40 -19.42
CA ARG A 514 21.91 4.86 -19.20
C ARG A 514 20.55 5.36 -18.68
N LEU A 515 19.43 4.94 -19.26
CA LEU A 515 18.10 5.36 -18.82
C LEU A 515 17.75 4.84 -17.43
N LYS A 516 17.99 3.56 -17.13
CA LYS A 516 17.79 3.01 -15.77
C LYS A 516 18.56 3.81 -14.73
N LYS A 517 19.85 4.08 -14.99
CA LYS A 517 20.69 4.90 -14.13
C LYS A 517 20.13 6.33 -13.97
N THR A 518 19.65 6.94 -15.07
CA THR A 518 19.06 8.30 -15.04
C THR A 518 17.81 8.33 -14.16
N LEU A 519 16.92 7.34 -14.29
CA LEU A 519 15.73 7.20 -13.43
C LEU A 519 16.14 7.03 -11.97
N GLU A 520 17.07 6.13 -11.69
CA GLU A 520 17.60 5.89 -10.34
C GLU A 520 18.30 7.09 -9.70
N GLU A 521 18.89 7.99 -10.50
CA GLU A 521 19.49 9.24 -10.02
C GLU A 521 18.40 10.30 -9.79
N MET A 522 17.39 10.40 -10.67
CA MET A 522 16.27 11.33 -10.52
C MET A 522 15.37 10.98 -9.33
N GLU A 523 14.98 9.72 -9.13
CA GLU A 523 14.17 9.26 -7.98
C GLU A 523 14.79 9.59 -6.61
N LYS A 524 16.10 9.83 -6.56
CA LYS A 524 16.88 10.16 -5.35
C LYS A 524 17.21 11.66 -5.24
N SER A 525 16.88 12.46 -6.25
CA SER A 525 17.22 13.88 -6.39
C SER A 525 16.08 14.83 -5.98
N THR A 526 16.40 16.08 -5.68
CA THR A 526 15.38 17.15 -5.61
C THR A 526 14.93 17.60 -7.01
N TYR A 527 13.76 18.22 -7.14
CA TYR A 527 13.27 18.76 -8.42
C TYR A 527 14.24 19.76 -9.06
N PHE A 528 15.06 20.47 -8.26
CA PHE A 528 16.09 21.38 -8.78
C PHE A 528 17.25 20.60 -9.45
N GLU A 529 17.67 19.49 -8.83
CA GLU A 529 18.72 18.61 -9.34
C GLU A 529 18.22 17.80 -10.56
N MET A 530 16.98 17.30 -10.53
CA MET A 530 16.32 16.65 -11.68
C MET A 530 16.31 17.55 -12.92
N LEU A 531 15.99 18.85 -12.76
CA LEU A 531 16.01 19.82 -13.86
C LEU A 531 17.41 20.41 -14.13
N GLY A 532 18.44 20.00 -13.39
CA GLY A 532 19.80 20.51 -13.52
C GLY A 532 19.90 22.02 -13.39
N VAL A 533 19.24 22.60 -12.38
CA VAL A 533 19.18 24.04 -12.07
C VAL A 533 19.57 24.32 -10.61
N SER A 534 20.04 25.54 -10.30
CA SER A 534 20.27 25.93 -8.90
C SER A 534 18.95 26.27 -8.19
N LYS A 535 18.94 26.20 -6.85
CA LYS A 535 17.82 26.64 -5.99
C LYS A 535 17.43 28.13 -6.23
N GLN A 536 18.28 28.93 -6.87
CA GLN A 536 18.05 30.35 -7.22
C GLN A 536 17.63 30.58 -8.69
N ALA A 537 17.39 29.52 -9.48
CA ALA A 537 17.09 29.66 -10.91
C ALA A 537 15.77 30.42 -11.18
N THR A 538 15.75 31.22 -12.25
CA THR A 538 14.57 31.95 -12.72
C THR A 538 13.56 31.02 -13.40
N GLY A 539 12.28 31.43 -13.47
CA GLY A 539 11.24 30.67 -14.18
C GLY A 539 11.57 30.40 -15.65
N GLU A 540 12.24 31.35 -16.33
CA GLU A 540 12.75 31.18 -17.70
C GLU A 540 13.84 30.09 -17.78
N THR A 541 14.76 30.07 -16.81
CA THR A 541 15.82 29.05 -16.74
C THR A 541 15.22 27.66 -16.51
N ILE A 542 14.27 27.57 -15.58
CA ILE A 542 13.51 26.33 -15.29
C ILE A 542 12.75 25.85 -16.52
N ARG A 543 12.04 26.75 -17.23
CA ARG A 543 11.30 26.42 -18.45
C ARG A 543 12.20 26.02 -19.62
N ARG A 544 13.36 26.65 -19.79
CA ARG A 544 14.33 26.25 -20.81
C ARG A 544 14.87 24.85 -20.54
N ARG A 545 15.25 24.57 -19.29
CA ARG A 545 15.81 23.27 -18.87
C ARG A 545 14.77 22.16 -18.91
N TYR A 546 13.52 22.46 -18.56
CA TYR A 546 12.39 21.58 -18.83
C TYR A 546 12.30 21.21 -20.32
N PHE A 547 12.33 22.17 -21.25
CA PHE A 547 12.29 21.83 -22.68
C PHE A 547 13.53 21.09 -23.19
N GLU A 548 14.73 21.37 -22.66
CA GLU A 548 15.94 20.59 -22.94
C GLU A 548 15.75 19.10 -22.56
N LEU A 549 15.28 18.84 -21.34
CA LEU A 549 15.09 17.49 -20.78
C LEU A 549 13.86 16.77 -21.35
N ALA A 550 12.73 17.47 -21.50
CA ALA A 550 11.53 16.95 -22.13
C ALA A 550 11.77 16.56 -23.60
N LYS A 551 12.70 17.22 -24.30
CA LYS A 551 13.17 16.78 -25.63
C LYS A 551 14.06 15.54 -25.56
N GLN A 552 14.95 15.44 -24.57
CA GLN A 552 15.89 14.33 -24.39
C GLN A 552 15.22 13.02 -23.91
N TYR A 553 14.16 13.15 -23.12
CA TYR A 553 13.46 12.04 -22.47
C TYR A 553 12.00 11.91 -22.91
N HIS A 554 11.61 12.52 -24.04
CA HIS A 554 10.25 12.39 -24.57
C HIS A 554 9.94 10.90 -24.84
N PRO A 555 8.79 10.36 -24.42
CA PRO A 555 8.39 8.98 -24.72
C PRO A 555 8.48 8.67 -26.23
N ASP A 556 8.17 9.66 -27.08
CA ASP A 556 8.33 9.61 -28.55
C ASP A 556 9.70 9.15 -29.06
N LEU A 557 10.81 9.46 -28.38
CA LEU A 557 12.14 8.99 -28.79
C LEU A 557 12.35 7.50 -28.52
N TYR A 558 11.58 6.92 -27.60
CA TYR A 558 11.71 5.54 -27.14
C TYR A 558 10.48 4.70 -27.51
N LYS A 559 9.53 5.26 -28.28
CA LYS A 559 8.38 4.53 -28.85
C LYS A 559 8.86 3.28 -29.58
N ASN A 560 8.17 2.17 -29.32
CA ASN A 560 8.46 0.84 -29.85
C ASN A 560 9.80 0.22 -29.37
N THR A 561 10.49 0.82 -28.40
CA THR A 561 11.63 0.20 -27.69
C THR A 561 11.18 -0.39 -26.35
N HIS A 562 11.97 -1.33 -25.80
CA HIS A 562 11.75 -1.86 -24.45
C HIS A 562 12.11 -0.87 -23.31
N LEU A 563 12.49 0.36 -23.67
CA LEU A 563 12.94 1.42 -22.77
C LEU A 563 11.85 2.47 -22.51
N LEU A 564 10.72 2.39 -23.24
CA LEU A 564 9.60 3.32 -23.16
C LEU A 564 9.12 3.52 -21.72
N ASP A 565 8.81 2.44 -20.98
CA ASP A 565 8.40 2.45 -19.57
C ASP A 565 9.40 3.16 -18.63
N THR A 566 10.68 3.23 -19.01
CA THR A 566 11.73 3.91 -18.22
C THR A 566 11.79 5.38 -18.59
N ALA A 567 11.70 5.70 -19.89
CA ALA A 567 11.62 7.07 -20.37
C ALA A 567 10.32 7.78 -19.93
N GLU A 568 9.19 7.09 -19.92
CA GLU A 568 7.91 7.62 -19.42
C GLU A 568 7.98 8.00 -17.94
N LYS A 569 8.60 7.17 -17.09
CA LYS A 569 8.82 7.50 -15.66
C LYS A 569 9.73 8.72 -15.49
N ILE A 570 10.82 8.79 -16.25
CA ILE A 570 11.72 9.96 -16.27
C ILE A 570 10.95 11.21 -16.71
N PHE A 571 10.12 11.11 -17.75
CA PHE A 571 9.32 12.22 -18.28
C PHE A 571 8.26 12.71 -17.28
N VAL A 572 7.60 11.80 -16.55
CA VAL A 572 6.67 12.14 -15.46
C VAL A 572 7.40 12.90 -14.34
N LEU A 573 8.58 12.44 -13.91
CA LEU A 573 9.38 13.15 -12.90
C LEU A 573 9.81 14.55 -13.38
N ILE A 574 10.21 14.69 -14.64
CA ILE A 574 10.56 15.98 -15.26
C ILE A 574 9.35 16.93 -15.32
N ASN A 575 8.16 16.42 -15.64
CA ASN A 575 6.90 17.19 -15.63
C ASN A 575 6.53 17.65 -14.21
N GLU A 576 6.57 16.75 -13.23
CA GLU A 576 6.24 17.03 -11.82
C GLU A 576 7.19 18.07 -11.20
N ALA A 577 8.49 17.93 -11.50
CA ALA A 577 9.52 18.90 -11.13
C ALA A 577 9.27 20.27 -11.78
N TYR A 578 8.94 20.30 -13.08
CA TYR A 578 8.65 21.55 -13.79
C TYR A 578 7.39 22.24 -13.26
N GLU A 579 6.27 21.52 -13.14
CA GLU A 579 5.02 22.06 -12.59
C GLU A 579 5.22 22.66 -11.19
N THR A 580 5.99 21.98 -10.34
CA THR A 580 6.25 22.42 -8.97
C THR A 580 7.16 23.65 -8.94
N LEU A 581 8.19 23.71 -9.78
CA LEU A 581 9.17 24.80 -9.77
C LEU A 581 8.79 26.01 -10.64
N SER A 582 7.88 25.85 -11.61
CA SER A 582 7.38 26.95 -12.46
C SER A 582 6.27 27.77 -11.79
N SER A 583 5.55 27.20 -10.82
CA SER A 583 4.57 27.93 -10.01
C SER A 583 5.24 28.44 -8.73
N GLU A 584 5.26 29.77 -8.55
CA GLU A 584 5.87 30.42 -7.39
C GLU A 584 5.33 29.90 -6.04
N GLN A 585 4.02 29.65 -5.95
CA GLN A 585 3.38 29.11 -4.76
C GLN A 585 3.73 27.63 -4.51
N LYS A 586 3.71 26.77 -5.56
CA LYS A 586 4.13 25.36 -5.43
C LYS A 586 5.61 25.28 -5.03
N ARG A 587 6.47 26.11 -5.65
CA ARG A 587 7.91 26.21 -5.37
C ARG A 587 8.19 26.64 -3.94
N ALA A 588 7.55 27.70 -3.45
CA ALA A 588 7.74 28.17 -2.07
C ALA A 588 7.39 27.08 -1.04
N ASN A 589 6.29 26.35 -1.26
CA ASN A 589 5.91 25.21 -0.43
C ASN A 589 6.95 24.07 -0.51
N TYR A 590 7.43 23.75 -1.71
CA TYR A 590 8.46 22.72 -1.92
C TYR A 590 9.80 23.07 -1.26
N GLU A 591 10.28 24.31 -1.41
CA GLU A 591 11.50 24.80 -0.76
C GLU A 591 11.39 24.79 0.77
N ASN A 592 10.20 25.06 1.32
CA ASN A 592 9.98 24.99 2.77
C ASN A 592 9.94 23.53 3.27
N ASN A 593 9.38 22.61 2.49
CA ASN A 593 9.44 21.17 2.78
C ASN A 593 10.88 20.64 2.72
N LEU A 594 11.69 21.08 1.73
CA LEU A 594 13.12 20.73 1.67
C LEU A 594 13.88 21.25 2.90
N LYS A 595 13.69 22.51 3.31
CA LYS A 595 14.30 23.06 4.54
C LYS A 595 13.90 22.27 5.79
N LEU A 596 12.63 21.85 5.89
CA LEU A 596 12.15 21.03 7.00
C LEU A 596 12.82 19.65 7.02
N LEU A 597 12.98 19.00 5.86
CA LEU A 597 13.67 17.71 5.73
C LEU A 597 15.18 17.82 5.98
N GLU A 598 15.82 18.89 5.52
CA GLU A 598 17.23 19.21 5.81
C GLU A 598 17.44 19.38 7.33
N ASN A 599 16.59 20.16 8.00
CA ASN A 599 16.61 20.34 9.46
C ASN A 599 16.35 19.04 10.23
N GLN A 600 15.38 18.22 9.79
CA GLN A 600 15.08 16.93 10.42
C GLN A 600 16.26 15.95 10.30
N LYS A 601 16.91 15.88 9.13
CA LYS A 601 18.12 15.06 8.95
C LYS A 601 19.25 15.52 9.88
N GLN A 602 19.49 16.83 9.97
CA GLN A 602 20.49 17.39 10.88
C GLN A 602 20.17 17.10 12.36
N GLN A 603 18.90 17.21 12.77
CA GLN A 603 18.48 16.89 14.14
C GLN A 603 18.66 15.40 14.45
N ILE A 604 18.28 14.50 13.53
CA ILE A 604 18.45 13.05 13.71
C ILE A 604 19.95 12.69 13.77
N GLU A 605 20.79 13.29 12.93
CA GLU A 605 22.24 13.06 12.97
C GLU A 605 22.87 13.60 14.27
N LEU A 606 22.39 14.74 14.78
CA LEU A 606 22.83 15.30 16.07
C LEU A 606 22.36 14.46 17.26
N GLU A 607 21.07 14.05 17.31
CA GLU A 607 20.54 13.15 18.33
C GLU A 607 21.30 11.81 18.31
N ARG A 608 21.65 11.28 17.12
CA ARG A 608 22.49 10.08 16.99
C ARG A 608 23.90 10.30 17.54
N LYS A 609 24.60 11.37 17.15
CA LYS A 609 25.96 11.67 17.65
C LYS A 609 25.99 11.85 19.17
N VAL A 610 25.02 12.56 19.74
CA VAL A 610 24.90 12.75 21.19
C VAL A 610 24.59 11.42 21.91
N ALA A 611 23.80 10.53 21.32
CA ALA A 611 23.59 9.18 21.87
C ALA A 611 24.87 8.33 21.79
N GLU A 612 25.58 8.37 20.66
CA GLU A 612 26.83 7.68 20.40
C GLU A 612 27.93 8.14 21.40
N GLU A 613 28.11 9.44 21.59
CA GLU A 613 29.03 10.03 22.58
C GLU A 613 28.70 9.61 24.03
N ARG A 614 27.41 9.60 24.41
CA ARG A 614 26.97 9.13 25.73
C ARG A 614 27.29 7.65 25.94
N MET A 615 27.10 6.82 24.92
CA MET A 615 27.40 5.38 24.97
C MET A 615 28.92 5.14 25.03
N VAL A 616 29.73 5.89 24.25
CA VAL A 616 31.20 5.89 24.39
C VAL A 616 31.60 6.30 25.80
N GLN A 617 31.04 7.37 26.37
CA GLN A 617 31.40 7.84 27.71
C GLN A 617 31.00 6.84 28.82
N LYS A 618 29.87 6.14 28.66
CA LYS A 618 29.46 5.01 29.50
C LYS A 618 30.44 3.83 29.38
N ALA A 619 30.94 3.54 28.18
CA ALA A 619 32.00 2.55 27.99
C ALA A 619 33.33 2.98 28.64
N LYS A 620 33.74 4.26 28.50
CA LYS A 620 34.93 4.81 29.18
C LYS A 620 34.82 4.66 30.70
N SER A 621 33.65 4.88 31.30
CA SER A 621 33.47 4.70 32.75
C SER A 621 33.55 3.23 33.18
N PHE A 622 33.00 2.29 32.42
CA PHE A 622 33.20 0.85 32.68
C PHE A 622 34.67 0.42 32.55
N LEU A 623 35.41 0.94 31.55
CA LEU A 623 36.84 0.70 31.39
C LEU A 623 37.68 1.28 32.55
N GLN A 624 37.29 2.44 33.09
CA GLN A 624 37.94 3.03 34.28
C GLN A 624 37.62 2.26 35.57
N ALA A 625 36.40 1.73 35.70
CA ALA A 625 35.98 0.86 36.80
C ALA A 625 36.54 -0.58 36.70
N GLY A 626 37.16 -0.95 35.58
CA GLY A 626 37.68 -2.30 35.35
C GLY A 626 36.63 -3.36 34.99
N ASN A 627 35.41 -2.95 34.63
CA ASN A 627 34.38 -3.86 34.13
C ASN A 627 34.54 -4.10 32.63
N TRP A 628 35.48 -4.98 32.27
CA TRP A 628 35.82 -5.30 30.88
C TRP A 628 34.70 -6.00 30.11
N ASN A 629 33.82 -6.73 30.80
CA ASN A 629 32.70 -7.45 30.19
C ASN A 629 31.66 -6.45 29.67
N SER A 630 31.06 -5.65 30.56
CA SER A 630 30.02 -4.69 30.16
C SER A 630 30.56 -3.55 29.29
N ALA A 631 31.86 -3.22 29.38
CA ALA A 631 32.52 -2.35 28.40
C ALA A 631 32.61 -3.02 27.02
N GLY A 632 33.03 -4.28 26.96
CA GLY A 632 33.20 -5.02 25.70
C GLY A 632 31.87 -5.32 25.00
N GLU A 633 30.84 -5.68 25.75
CA GLU A 633 29.48 -5.93 25.25
C GLU A 633 28.88 -4.65 24.64
N LEU A 634 28.88 -3.54 25.38
CA LEU A 634 28.36 -2.24 24.95
C LEU A 634 29.09 -1.70 23.70
N LEU A 635 30.42 -1.88 23.63
CA LEU A 635 31.20 -1.45 22.47
C LEU A 635 31.01 -2.39 21.26
N GLU A 636 30.76 -3.68 21.47
CA GLU A 636 30.44 -4.60 20.38
C GLU A 636 29.04 -4.36 19.80
N GLU A 637 28.06 -4.03 20.65
CA GLU A 637 26.72 -3.56 20.27
C GLU A 637 26.82 -2.30 19.39
N MET A 638 27.55 -1.27 19.85
CA MET A 638 27.79 -0.05 19.05
C MET A 638 28.44 -0.33 17.68
N ILE A 639 29.42 -1.25 17.61
CA ILE A 639 30.07 -1.65 16.35
C ILE A 639 29.12 -2.45 15.45
N ARG A 640 28.20 -3.22 16.03
CA ARG A 640 27.24 -4.08 15.33
C ARG A 640 26.11 -3.28 14.67
N ASP A 641 25.63 -2.26 15.36
CA ASP A 641 24.47 -1.47 14.95
C ASP A 641 24.88 -0.21 14.17
N GLY A 642 25.96 0.44 14.60
CA GLY A 642 26.49 1.69 14.03
C GLY A 642 27.67 1.50 13.08
N LYS A 643 27.67 0.42 12.27
CA LYS A 643 28.83 -0.08 11.50
C LYS A 643 29.68 1.01 10.81
N ASP A 644 30.75 1.36 11.52
CA ASP A 644 32.03 1.83 11.02
C ASP A 644 32.20 3.28 10.54
N ASN A 645 31.38 4.21 11.05
CA ASN A 645 31.57 5.65 10.80
C ASN A 645 32.45 6.41 11.84
N ASN A 646 32.70 5.86 13.03
CA ASN A 646 33.45 6.52 14.10
C ASN A 646 34.66 5.70 14.56
N PRO A 647 35.91 6.17 14.38
CA PRO A 647 37.10 5.38 14.68
C PRO A 647 37.42 5.28 16.17
N ILE A 648 36.93 6.18 17.04
CA ILE A 648 37.28 6.21 18.48
C ILE A 648 36.76 5.00 19.27
N ILE A 649 35.76 4.30 18.74
CA ILE A 649 35.15 3.12 19.36
C ILE A 649 36.13 1.92 19.33
N LEU A 650 36.90 1.80 18.25
CA LEU A 650 37.75 0.63 18.00
C LEU A 650 38.92 0.50 19.01
N PRO A 651 39.68 1.56 19.39
CA PRO A 651 40.67 1.47 20.45
C PRO A 651 40.10 1.07 21.81
N TYR A 652 38.92 1.58 22.18
CA TYR A 652 38.29 1.22 23.46
C TYR A 652 37.80 -0.23 23.47
N TYR A 653 37.25 -0.74 22.35
CA TYR A 653 36.85 -2.15 22.24
C TYR A 653 38.08 -3.07 22.25
N ALA A 654 39.16 -2.68 21.56
CA ALA A 654 40.44 -3.39 21.61
C ALA A 654 41.03 -3.45 23.04
N TRP A 655 40.92 -2.36 23.81
CA TRP A 655 41.34 -2.32 25.22
C TRP A 655 40.45 -3.17 26.13
N ALA A 656 39.12 -3.20 25.89
CA ALA A 656 38.19 -4.07 26.60
C ALA A 656 38.54 -5.56 26.37
N LEU A 657 38.60 -5.99 25.11
CA LEU A 657 38.92 -7.37 24.72
C LEU A 657 40.28 -7.82 25.27
N PHE A 658 41.30 -6.95 25.21
CA PHE A 658 42.61 -7.26 25.76
C PHE A 658 42.54 -7.52 27.27
N ASN A 659 41.86 -6.70 28.06
CA ASN A 659 41.82 -6.92 29.51
C ASN A 659 40.85 -8.04 29.94
N ARG A 660 39.99 -8.54 29.04
CA ARG A 660 39.06 -9.63 29.29
C ARG A 660 39.74 -11.01 29.28
N ASP A 661 40.26 -11.45 28.13
CA ASP A 661 40.69 -12.86 27.95
C ASP A 661 42.10 -13.07 27.34
N TYR A 662 42.98 -12.05 27.26
CA TYR A 662 44.25 -12.17 26.49
C TYR A 662 45.25 -13.23 26.95
N ARG A 663 45.15 -13.70 28.21
CA ARG A 663 46.05 -14.72 28.77
C ARG A 663 45.67 -16.13 28.32
N ASP A 664 44.37 -16.33 28.10
CA ASP A 664 43.76 -17.64 27.92
C ASP A 664 43.46 -17.92 26.43
N ASN A 665 43.45 -16.87 25.59
CA ASN A 665 43.27 -16.98 24.15
C ASN A 665 44.27 -16.09 23.35
N PRO A 666 45.33 -16.67 22.76
CA PRO A 666 46.33 -15.91 22.01
C PRO A 666 45.80 -15.28 20.70
N GLY A 667 44.68 -15.78 20.16
CA GLY A 667 44.03 -15.21 18.97
C GLY A 667 43.48 -13.79 19.19
N ILE A 668 43.24 -13.41 20.45
CA ILE A 668 42.75 -12.07 20.80
C ILE A 668 43.79 -10.99 20.48
N LEU A 669 45.09 -11.28 20.60
CA LEU A 669 46.14 -10.31 20.26
C LEU A 669 46.06 -9.90 18.79
N ALA A 670 45.83 -10.85 17.88
CA ALA A 670 45.66 -10.57 16.45
C ALA A 670 44.35 -9.80 16.15
N LYS A 671 43.24 -10.11 16.87
CA LYS A 671 41.98 -9.33 16.77
C LYS A 671 42.19 -7.88 17.24
N VAL A 672 42.88 -7.69 18.36
CA VAL A 672 43.20 -6.39 18.96
C VAL A 672 44.12 -5.55 18.06
N GLU A 673 45.16 -6.17 17.49
CA GLU A 673 46.07 -5.52 16.54
C GLU A 673 45.33 -5.06 15.27
N LYS A 674 44.48 -5.94 14.70
CA LYS A 674 43.64 -5.59 13.55
C LYS A 674 42.67 -4.44 13.87
N LEU A 675 42.01 -4.43 15.02
CA LEU A 675 41.09 -3.36 15.42
C LEU A 675 41.78 -1.99 15.50
N LEU A 676 42.99 -1.94 16.09
CA LEU A 676 43.76 -0.71 16.22
C LEU A 676 44.35 -0.23 14.88
N GLN A 677 44.75 -1.16 14.00
CA GLN A 677 45.12 -0.83 12.62
C GLN A 677 43.93 -0.22 11.86
N THR A 678 42.74 -0.85 11.92
CA THR A 678 41.52 -0.35 11.28
C THR A 678 41.11 1.05 11.80
N ALA A 679 41.39 1.36 13.07
CA ALA A 679 41.16 2.70 13.63
C ALA A 679 42.04 3.77 12.96
N VAL A 680 43.33 3.48 12.80
CA VAL A 680 44.33 4.38 12.19
C VAL A 680 44.19 4.48 10.67
N GLU A 681 43.70 3.44 10.00
CA GLU A 681 43.34 3.48 8.58
C GLU A 681 42.14 4.40 8.29
N ARG A 682 41.29 4.66 9.30
CA ARG A 682 40.15 5.60 9.21
C ARG A 682 40.52 7.02 9.65
N ASP A 683 41.26 7.15 10.75
CA ASP A 683 41.84 8.41 11.18
C ASP A 683 43.29 8.24 11.67
N ALA A 684 44.22 8.66 10.81
CA ALA A 684 45.65 8.61 11.09
C ALA A 684 46.11 9.57 12.21
N ARG A 685 45.25 10.53 12.62
CA ARG A 685 45.51 11.49 13.70
C ARG A 685 44.91 11.06 15.05
N LEU A 686 44.16 9.97 15.11
CA LEU A 686 43.49 9.50 16.32
C LEU A 686 44.50 9.04 17.40
N ALA A 687 44.78 9.92 18.36
CA ALA A 687 45.77 9.70 19.42
C ALA A 687 45.43 8.51 20.34
N GLU A 688 44.13 8.25 20.59
CA GLU A 688 43.68 7.11 21.41
C GLU A 688 44.15 5.75 20.89
N SER A 689 44.29 5.58 19.58
CA SER A 689 44.82 4.33 19.00
C SER A 689 46.24 4.06 19.47
N TYR A 690 47.07 5.09 19.48
CA TYR A 690 48.46 5.04 19.92
C TYR A 690 48.57 4.93 21.45
N LEU A 691 47.72 5.64 22.21
CA LEU A 691 47.58 5.47 23.65
C LEU A 691 47.25 4.02 24.03
N VAL A 692 46.32 3.36 23.33
CA VAL A 692 45.92 1.97 23.61
C VAL A 692 47.03 0.99 23.22
N TRP A 693 47.70 1.15 22.06
CA TRP A 693 48.91 0.37 21.76
C TRP A 693 49.99 0.53 22.84
N GLY A 694 50.19 1.74 23.35
CA GLY A 694 51.10 2.03 24.47
C GLY A 694 50.73 1.24 25.73
N ARG A 695 49.45 1.32 26.14
CA ARG A 695 48.91 0.59 27.31
C ARG A 695 49.05 -0.93 27.19
N ILE A 696 48.76 -1.49 26.02
CA ILE A 696 48.92 -2.92 25.74
C ILE A 696 50.40 -3.31 25.82
N ASN A 697 51.30 -2.57 25.17
CA ASN A 697 52.74 -2.86 25.22
C ASN A 697 53.28 -2.72 26.66
N ARG A 698 52.79 -1.77 27.47
CA ARG A 698 53.16 -1.65 28.89
C ARG A 698 52.66 -2.84 29.71
N ARG A 699 51.43 -3.32 29.49
CA ARG A 699 50.90 -4.57 30.10
C ARG A 699 51.71 -5.81 29.69
N MET A 700 52.27 -5.84 28.49
CA MET A 700 53.19 -6.89 28.00
C MET A 700 54.67 -6.68 28.41
N ASN A 701 54.97 -5.73 29.30
CA ASN A 701 56.33 -5.34 29.71
C ASN A 701 57.28 -4.87 28.57
N LYS A 702 56.74 -4.47 27.42
CA LYS A 702 57.48 -3.98 26.25
C LYS A 702 57.73 -2.47 26.35
N LEU A 703 58.37 -2.03 27.44
CA LEU A 703 58.40 -0.62 27.88
C LEU A 703 58.90 0.37 26.81
N ALA A 704 59.96 0.02 26.06
CA ALA A 704 60.48 0.88 24.99
C ALA A 704 59.48 1.09 23.84
N ARG A 705 58.71 0.05 23.47
CA ARG A 705 57.63 0.17 22.48
C ARG A 705 56.45 0.96 23.06
N ALA A 706 56.10 0.72 24.32
CA ALA A 706 55.05 1.45 25.01
C ALA A 706 55.31 2.96 24.99
N LYS A 707 56.55 3.37 25.33
CA LYS A 707 56.98 4.77 25.24
C LYS A 707 56.84 5.32 23.82
N ALA A 708 57.39 4.64 22.80
CA ALA A 708 57.31 5.12 21.42
C ALA A 708 55.86 5.32 20.91
N TYR A 709 54.91 4.49 21.35
CA TYR A 709 53.50 4.70 21.05
C TYR A 709 52.87 5.87 21.82
N TYR A 710 53.26 6.11 23.08
CA TYR A 710 52.81 7.29 23.81
C TYR A 710 53.42 8.59 23.28
N ASP A 711 54.71 8.59 22.92
CA ASP A 711 55.38 9.73 22.30
C ASP A 711 54.65 10.11 21.00
N LYS A 712 54.31 9.11 20.16
CA LYS A 712 53.51 9.31 18.94
C LYS A 712 52.07 9.78 19.19
N ALA A 713 51.46 9.46 20.34
CA ALA A 713 50.18 10.05 20.71
C ALA A 713 50.31 11.56 20.99
N LEU A 714 51.41 11.99 21.62
CA LEU A 714 51.70 13.41 21.87
C LEU A 714 52.17 14.18 20.62
N GLU A 715 52.78 13.50 19.64
CA GLU A 715 53.05 14.10 18.32
C GLU A 715 51.76 14.49 17.57
N LEU A 716 50.64 13.83 17.88
CA LEU A 716 49.32 14.08 17.29
C LEU A 716 48.47 15.03 18.13
N GLU A 717 48.51 14.88 19.46
CA GLU A 717 47.80 15.72 20.43
C GLU A 717 48.73 16.06 21.63
N PRO A 718 49.44 17.19 21.58
CA PRO A 718 50.46 17.53 22.59
C PRO A 718 49.96 17.64 24.03
N ASP A 719 48.69 18.03 24.22
CA ASP A 719 48.06 18.20 25.53
C ASP A 719 47.34 16.92 26.02
N HIS A 720 47.50 15.77 25.35
CA HIS A 720 46.78 14.54 25.68
C HIS A 720 47.14 14.02 27.09
N ILE A 721 46.29 14.36 28.07
CA ILE A 721 46.50 14.16 29.51
C ILE A 721 46.90 12.72 29.87
N GLU A 722 46.21 11.71 29.31
CA GLU A 722 46.51 10.31 29.64
C GLU A 722 47.87 9.83 29.11
N ALA A 723 48.33 10.30 27.95
CA ALA A 723 49.63 9.95 27.38
C ALA A 723 50.78 10.64 28.17
N LEU A 724 50.61 11.92 28.49
CA LEU A 724 51.52 12.67 29.39
C LEU A 724 51.67 11.96 30.75
N ARG A 725 50.57 11.46 31.32
CA ARG A 725 50.57 10.71 32.58
C ARG A 725 51.31 9.38 32.46
N GLU A 726 51.05 8.60 31.42
CA GLU A 726 51.69 7.29 31.20
C GLU A 726 53.21 7.43 30.95
N ILE A 727 53.65 8.44 30.18
CA ILE A 727 55.08 8.74 29.98
C ILE A 727 55.76 9.18 31.28
N ARG A 728 55.10 10.02 32.10
CA ARG A 728 55.63 10.41 33.42
C ARG A 728 55.83 9.20 34.31
N LEU A 729 54.86 8.29 34.36
CA LEU A 729 54.94 7.05 35.15
C LEU A 729 56.02 6.07 34.64
N LEU A 730 56.22 5.96 33.32
CA LEU A 730 57.33 5.18 32.75
C LEU A 730 58.69 5.79 33.07
N THR A 731 58.81 7.11 32.97
CA THR A 731 60.08 7.84 33.20
C THR A 731 60.47 7.83 34.67
N GLN A 732 59.49 7.98 35.58
CA GLN A 732 59.71 7.85 37.02
C GLN A 732 60.25 6.45 37.36
N ARG A 733 59.62 5.38 36.87
CA ARG A 733 60.09 4.00 37.08
C ARG A 733 61.49 3.76 36.52
N TYR A 734 61.77 4.24 35.30
CA TYR A 734 63.10 4.12 34.71
C TYR A 734 64.18 4.80 35.58
N ASN A 735 63.86 5.94 36.18
CA ASN A 735 64.75 6.64 37.11
C ASN A 735 64.90 5.86 38.45
N GLU A 736 63.81 5.30 38.99
CA GLU A 736 63.81 4.47 40.21
C GLU A 736 64.59 3.15 40.03
N ASP A 737 64.45 2.49 38.87
CA ASP A 737 65.25 1.30 38.50
C ASP A 737 66.73 1.67 38.31
N SER A 738 67.03 2.85 37.74
CA SER A 738 68.42 3.35 37.59
C SER A 738 69.07 3.78 38.91
N SER A 739 68.29 4.15 39.93
CA SER A 739 68.82 4.52 41.25
C SER A 739 68.97 3.32 42.18
N SER A 740 68.15 2.28 42.01
CA SER A 740 68.25 1.02 42.77
C SER A 740 69.31 0.05 42.23
N SER A 741 69.68 0.16 40.95
CA SER A 741 70.84 -0.53 40.36
C SER A 741 72.19 0.18 40.60
N GLY A 742 72.19 1.29 41.34
CA GLY A 742 73.35 2.18 41.55
C GLY A 742 74.27 1.86 42.73
N VAL A 743 74.20 0.67 43.34
CA VAL A 743 75.08 0.28 44.46
C VAL A 743 75.61 -1.14 44.28
N GLY A 744 76.91 -1.26 43.96
CA GLY A 744 77.67 -2.49 44.16
C GLY A 744 78.31 -3.11 42.92
N GLU A 745 79.40 -2.50 42.42
CA GLU A 745 80.62 -3.26 42.15
C GLU A 745 81.85 -2.33 42.16
N THR A 746 83.05 -2.89 42.33
CA THR A 746 84.28 -2.11 42.57
C THR A 746 85.45 -2.59 41.73
N SER A 747 86.42 -1.68 41.53
CA SER A 747 87.79 -1.89 41.04
C SER A 747 88.04 -2.22 39.56
N THR A 748 88.87 -1.35 38.95
CA THR A 748 89.94 -1.63 37.97
C THR A 748 89.62 -2.29 36.62
N GLY A 749 89.89 -1.55 35.54
CA GLY A 749 90.05 -2.04 34.16
C GLY A 749 90.29 -0.87 33.18
N GLU A 750 91.31 -0.97 32.32
CA GLU A 750 91.72 0.11 31.40
C GLU A 750 91.26 -0.08 29.94
N GLU A 751 91.53 0.96 29.12
CA GLU A 751 91.70 0.95 27.66
C GLU A 751 90.50 0.97 26.69
N LYS A 752 90.33 2.15 26.08
CA LYS A 752 90.35 2.43 24.62
C LYS A 752 89.81 1.35 23.64
N SER A 753 88.79 1.71 22.85
CA SER A 753 88.81 1.49 21.39
C SER A 753 87.86 2.42 20.62
N LYS A 754 87.83 2.32 19.28
CA LYS A 754 87.12 3.23 18.34
C LYS A 754 86.25 2.47 17.31
N LYS A 755 85.33 3.23 16.68
CA LYS A 755 84.75 3.07 15.31
C LYS A 755 83.74 1.95 15.05
N GLY A 756 82.75 2.31 14.21
CA GLY A 756 81.95 1.41 13.37
C GLY A 756 80.60 1.00 13.97
N ILE A 757 79.56 0.66 13.19
CA ILE A 757 79.46 0.54 11.71
C ILE A 757 78.09 1.09 11.24
N LEU A 758 78.05 1.71 10.05
CA LEU A 758 76.83 2.05 9.32
C LEU A 758 76.45 0.91 8.34
N GLY A 759 75.16 0.57 8.28
CA GLY A 759 74.59 -0.30 7.25
C GLY A 759 73.24 -0.88 7.69
N SER A 760 72.08 -0.35 7.29
CA SER A 760 71.48 -0.37 5.93
C SER A 760 71.00 -1.76 5.48
N LEU A 761 69.70 -2.02 5.61
CA LEU A 761 68.99 -3.05 4.85
C LEU A 761 67.59 -2.52 4.44
N PHE A 762 67.11 -2.98 3.29
CA PHE A 762 66.02 -2.41 2.50
C PHE A 762 64.62 -2.72 3.08
N GLY A 763 63.53 -1.99 2.75
CA GLY A 763 63.43 -0.72 2.01
C GLY A 763 62.42 -0.73 0.84
N ARG A 764 61.45 0.21 0.86
CA ARG A 764 60.45 0.52 -0.20
C ARG A 764 59.42 -0.60 -0.48
N ARG A 765 58.32 -0.38 -1.21
CA ARG A 765 57.88 0.66 -2.19
C ARG A 765 56.36 0.90 -1.99
N LYS A 766 55.72 2.05 -2.25
CA LYS A 766 55.35 2.70 -3.54
C LYS A 766 55.04 1.76 -4.71
#